data_AF-A0A7Y3U3Y7-F1
#
_entry.id   AF-A0A7Y3U3Y7-F1
#
_cell.length_a   1.000
_cell.length_b   1.000
_cell.length_c   1.000
_cell.angle_alpha   90.00
_cell.angle_beta   90.00
_cell.angle_gamma   90.00
#
_symmetry.space_group_name_H-M   'P 1'
#
loop_
_entity.id
_entity.type
_entity.pdbx_description
1 polymer ?
#
loop_
_entity_poly.entity_id
_entity_poly.type
_entity_poly.pdbx_seq_one_letter_code
_entity_poly.pdbx_strand_id
1 'polypeptide(L)'
;MTKNTISHHQQDLLALLAGVSGHFEVTSPQDERSIQSLQETLARVLPGEDITTIKTSFFSVENSDLFFTDTIAPHQLTRLQELAGRGLKEAGGADLRVFVREVPVRSTQMKGSVPLWAGGAALEKTIGPFHSKDGRKIWFDFFRIERLIALYLEGRPDPAILFNVSLLRKFIIHTLPPVIEPLTKYKLLPDSVWVNSEIFAPNAPAGFYTGLKIKHGEIALSAHPHIINSKLTISPNTIVTVKLELDQPAVTDADPASPYGIDARKATLELPKQLSFHFSGNGGAIDEIADNLQWSVYGHTAHFTWNRQFAPTYGPVLNRVLIPYICSENSLAVNNCQSPFNTVSETASIQRSAWALPAAQVDVTKPPPAAGIGGIAIQCNKGLTAKWNGLQGGEVNLSNPYVLCDAGRISITDLQAGNLYCNQEYALWKDDLNPFASSVKLQYTNAFPFLYNALANGTEALLAFANTNPLLDRPVTVSGQALDIHSKNSVLLDKEPRFPDLIALEYTVQATFKTKHAAQKDADLALPLELPITIPPAQIPKNASAGIALSPYVRNEKYSATELRRRFLWIEFEEPVKDTKDTYFARILAYAPDQLISNNHPELLIASEEPAFPVDPEYIRVITPNQSNDNAGLDAMQPMEKATDSDRHYLLPLPPGLHSESPEMFGFFTYEFRVGHYRYNDTTAHHKKDENVWSTAQGRFGRVLRATGIQHPAPTLTCTVNRDEEKLYVSAPYAVAVHKGKNIISDPPRTELWCLLYAQVKQADNQDFRNILLDDKMLDWNVRVEHDKRVDWAAVYTDEQRMTLKRVAIRNWKDELDYGNFRHVYQLADITTVNKDATKYGTVIWSNNGINQLLALYGLPPDSPLSVLCVEMLPQITNLYDHVNSLDSEEVQRNLKSTVTSENFLSEGIIKEEMAIRKKAMQSVNLSESKPLSNNLGHYRILRTSPLTEVPFVCCTECKQQN
;
A
#
# COMPACT_ATOMS: atom_id res chain seq x y z
N MET A 1 -6.50 -13.01 -58.59
CA MET A 1 -6.77 -12.68 -57.19
C MET A 1 -6.49 -11.21 -56.99
N THR A 2 -7.51 -10.37 -57.10
CA THR A 2 -7.43 -8.91 -56.93
C THR A 2 -7.21 -8.58 -55.46
N LYS A 3 -6.09 -7.92 -55.13
CA LYS A 3 -5.87 -7.30 -53.81
C LYS A 3 -7.04 -6.34 -53.56
N ASN A 4 -7.88 -6.61 -52.55
CA ASN A 4 -8.89 -5.66 -52.10
C ASN A 4 -8.17 -4.41 -51.59
N THR A 5 -8.17 -3.35 -52.39
CA THR A 5 -7.65 -2.04 -52.00
C THR A 5 -8.55 -1.47 -50.89
N ILE A 6 -7.99 -1.29 -49.69
CA ILE A 6 -8.66 -0.63 -48.58
C ILE A 6 -9.06 0.79 -49.02
N SER A 7 -10.31 1.20 -48.80
CA SER A 7 -10.76 2.57 -49.16
C SER A 7 -10.05 3.63 -48.30
N HIS A 8 -9.88 4.85 -48.82
CA HIS A 8 -9.26 5.96 -48.08
C HIS A 8 -9.95 6.20 -46.72
N HIS A 9 -11.29 6.27 -46.71
CA HIS A 9 -12.07 6.42 -45.47
C HIS A 9 -11.86 5.28 -44.47
N GLN A 10 -11.59 4.06 -44.95
CA GLN A 10 -11.30 2.92 -44.07
C GLN A 10 -9.89 3.03 -43.49
N GLN A 11 -8.94 3.57 -44.26
CA GLN A 11 -7.60 3.86 -43.77
C GLN A 11 -7.62 4.97 -42.72
N ASP A 12 -8.40 6.03 -42.93
CA ASP A 12 -8.55 7.13 -41.96
C ASP A 12 -9.13 6.64 -40.64
N LEU A 13 -10.23 5.86 -40.69
CA LEU A 13 -10.85 5.29 -39.49
C LEU A 13 -9.94 4.28 -38.79
N LEU A 14 -9.19 3.47 -39.55
CA LEU A 14 -8.19 2.56 -38.99
C LEU A 14 -7.08 3.33 -38.27
N ALA A 15 -6.55 4.40 -38.87
CA ALA A 15 -5.52 5.23 -38.27
C ALA A 15 -6.01 5.86 -36.96
N LEU A 16 -7.24 6.37 -36.94
CA LEU A 16 -7.83 6.94 -35.73
C LEU A 16 -8.05 5.88 -34.64
N LEU A 17 -8.64 4.74 -34.98
CA LEU A 17 -8.85 3.62 -34.05
C LEU A 17 -7.53 3.10 -33.46
N ALA A 18 -6.53 2.87 -34.31
CA ALA A 18 -5.21 2.42 -33.91
C ALA A 18 -4.52 3.46 -33.00
N GLY A 19 -4.57 4.73 -33.37
CA GLY A 19 -3.96 5.81 -32.59
C GLY A 19 -4.54 5.96 -31.18
N VAL A 20 -5.86 5.83 -31.01
CA VAL A 20 -6.49 6.01 -29.69
C VAL A 20 -6.60 4.74 -28.86
N SER A 21 -6.51 3.54 -29.46
CA SER A 21 -6.80 2.29 -28.74
C SER A 21 -5.87 1.11 -29.06
N GLY A 22 -4.88 1.29 -29.93
CA GLY A 22 -3.94 0.23 -30.33
C GLY A 22 -2.74 0.07 -29.41
N HIS A 23 -2.47 1.05 -28.55
CA HIS A 23 -1.27 1.12 -27.70
C HIS A 23 -1.57 0.98 -26.20
N PHE A 24 -2.66 0.32 -25.85
CA PHE A 24 -2.94 -0.01 -24.45
C PHE A 24 -2.21 -1.27 -24.01
N GLU A 25 -1.75 -1.25 -22.76
CA GLU A 25 -1.17 -2.41 -22.10
C GLU A 25 -2.27 -3.40 -21.73
N VAL A 26 -2.06 -4.67 -22.06
CA VAL A 26 -2.95 -5.78 -21.67
C VAL A 26 -2.30 -6.48 -20.49
N THR A 27 -2.70 -6.13 -19.27
CA THR A 27 -2.18 -6.74 -18.03
C THR A 27 -3.00 -7.92 -17.54
N SER A 28 -4.23 -8.08 -18.05
CA SER A 28 -5.12 -9.19 -17.72
C SER A 28 -6.08 -9.55 -18.88
N PRO A 29 -6.69 -10.74 -18.88
CA PRO A 29 -7.73 -11.09 -19.84
C PRO A 29 -8.98 -10.19 -19.76
N GLN A 30 -9.27 -9.60 -18.60
CA GLN A 30 -10.38 -8.67 -18.42
C GLN A 30 -10.08 -7.32 -19.08
N ASP A 31 -8.84 -6.85 -18.98
CA ASP A 31 -8.38 -5.66 -19.70
C ASP A 31 -8.49 -5.88 -21.20
N GLU A 32 -8.09 -7.07 -21.68
CA GLU A 32 -8.24 -7.43 -23.08
C GLU A 32 -9.71 -7.34 -23.52
N ARG A 33 -10.65 -7.99 -22.82
CA ARG A 33 -12.09 -7.92 -23.16
C ARG A 33 -12.63 -6.49 -23.12
N SER A 34 -12.18 -5.69 -22.17
CA SER A 34 -12.62 -4.29 -22.02
C SER A 34 -12.09 -3.41 -23.15
N ILE A 35 -10.83 -3.60 -23.56
CA ILE A 35 -10.23 -2.95 -24.75
C ILE A 35 -10.96 -3.39 -26.02
N GLN A 36 -11.28 -4.69 -26.12
CA GLN A 36 -12.03 -5.23 -27.25
C GLN A 36 -13.42 -4.59 -27.38
N SER A 37 -14.15 -4.45 -26.27
CA SER A 37 -15.46 -3.78 -26.19
C SER A 37 -15.37 -2.28 -26.48
N LEU A 38 -14.31 -1.62 -26.00
CA LEU A 38 -14.01 -0.23 -26.34
C LEU A 38 -13.84 -0.08 -27.86
N GLN A 39 -12.97 -0.88 -28.48
CA GLN A 39 -12.67 -0.80 -29.91
C GLN A 39 -13.92 -1.02 -30.78
N GLU A 40 -14.81 -1.93 -30.38
CA GLU A 40 -16.10 -2.15 -31.04
C GLU A 40 -17.07 -0.96 -30.89
N THR A 41 -17.04 -0.29 -29.74
CA THR A 41 -17.84 0.93 -29.53
C THR A 41 -17.26 2.08 -30.34
N LEU A 42 -15.94 2.28 -30.32
CA LEU A 42 -15.25 3.32 -31.08
C LEU A 42 -15.45 3.14 -32.59
N ALA A 43 -15.39 1.92 -33.11
CA ALA A 43 -15.59 1.67 -34.53
C ALA A 43 -16.96 2.15 -35.05
N ARG A 44 -17.97 2.19 -34.19
CA ARG A 44 -19.32 2.70 -34.51
C ARG A 44 -19.46 4.21 -34.34
N VAL A 45 -18.68 4.82 -33.46
CA VAL A 45 -18.81 6.24 -33.06
C VAL A 45 -17.84 7.16 -33.81
N LEU A 46 -16.65 6.68 -34.16
CA LEU A 46 -15.59 7.45 -34.83
C LEU A 46 -15.76 7.70 -36.34
N PRO A 47 -16.62 7.01 -37.12
CA PRO A 47 -16.79 7.37 -38.54
C PRO A 47 -17.16 8.85 -38.73
N GLY A 48 -16.31 9.60 -39.45
CA GLY A 48 -16.50 11.03 -39.72
C GLY A 48 -16.00 11.98 -38.62
N GLU A 49 -15.38 11.45 -37.56
CA GLU A 49 -14.68 12.24 -36.53
C GLU A 49 -13.18 12.36 -36.86
N ASP A 50 -12.52 13.34 -36.26
CA ASP A 50 -11.06 13.55 -36.32
C ASP A 50 -10.47 13.48 -34.91
N ILE A 51 -9.18 13.20 -34.78
CA ILE A 51 -8.53 13.13 -33.46
C ILE A 51 -8.73 14.42 -32.64
N THR A 52 -8.75 15.57 -33.30
CA THR A 52 -8.94 16.88 -32.66
C THR A 52 -10.38 17.12 -32.17
N THR A 53 -11.37 16.35 -32.65
CA THR A 53 -12.77 16.48 -32.20
C THR A 53 -13.04 15.66 -30.94
N ILE A 54 -12.25 14.61 -30.70
CA ILE A 54 -12.38 13.67 -29.58
C ILE A 54 -11.32 13.86 -28.49
N LYS A 55 -10.28 14.65 -28.73
CA LYS A 55 -9.17 14.88 -27.79
C LYS A 55 -8.68 16.33 -27.84
N THR A 56 -8.34 16.91 -26.68
CA THR A 56 -7.88 18.32 -26.56
C THR A 56 -6.44 18.49 -26.08
N SER A 57 -5.78 17.42 -25.67
CA SER A 57 -4.39 17.39 -25.19
C SER A 57 -3.54 16.49 -26.07
N PHE A 58 -2.34 16.94 -26.41
CA PHE A 58 -1.40 16.20 -27.24
C PHE A 58 -0.01 16.35 -26.63
N PHE A 59 0.56 15.24 -26.16
CA PHE A 59 1.91 15.23 -25.60
C PHE A 59 2.92 14.85 -26.67
N SER A 60 4.12 15.42 -26.63
CA SER A 60 5.17 15.12 -27.62
C SER A 60 5.55 13.63 -27.66
N VAL A 61 5.40 12.91 -26.54
CA VAL A 61 5.66 11.46 -26.45
C VAL A 61 4.73 10.64 -27.35
N GLU A 62 3.54 11.14 -27.67
CA GLU A 62 2.56 10.45 -28.55
C GLU A 62 3.03 10.39 -30.01
N ASN A 63 4.04 11.20 -30.37
CA ASN A 63 4.67 11.17 -31.69
C ASN A 63 5.96 10.33 -31.71
N SER A 64 6.30 9.65 -30.61
CA SER A 64 7.48 8.75 -30.56
C SER A 64 7.21 7.42 -31.26
N ASP A 65 8.28 6.68 -31.53
CA ASP A 65 8.24 5.33 -32.09
C ASP A 65 7.42 4.34 -31.25
N LEU A 66 7.26 4.58 -29.94
CA LEU A 66 6.39 3.79 -29.05
C LEU A 66 4.94 3.68 -29.53
N PHE A 67 4.46 4.68 -30.25
CA PHE A 67 3.08 4.82 -30.73
C PHE A 67 2.95 4.66 -32.24
N PHE A 68 3.99 4.17 -32.94
CA PHE A 68 3.86 3.87 -34.35
C PHE A 68 3.01 2.61 -34.56
N THR A 69 2.17 2.62 -35.61
CA THR A 69 1.21 1.54 -35.91
C THR A 69 1.88 0.18 -36.13
N ASP A 70 3.12 0.15 -36.58
CA ASP A 70 3.93 -1.07 -36.76
C ASP A 70 4.35 -1.72 -35.43
N THR A 71 4.27 -0.99 -34.31
CA THR A 71 4.46 -1.53 -32.96
C THR A 71 3.22 -2.22 -32.37
N ILE A 72 2.08 -2.18 -33.08
CA ILE A 72 0.84 -2.89 -32.70
C ILE A 72 0.98 -4.35 -33.12
N ALA A 73 0.59 -5.28 -32.24
CA ALA A 73 0.68 -6.71 -32.55
C ALA A 73 -0.12 -7.06 -33.84
N PRO A 74 0.42 -7.90 -34.75
CA PRO A 74 -0.21 -8.14 -36.05
C PRO A 74 -1.67 -8.62 -35.99
N HIS A 75 -1.99 -9.45 -35.00
CA HIS A 75 -3.36 -9.95 -34.80
C HIS A 75 -4.33 -8.83 -34.36
N GLN A 76 -3.87 -7.89 -33.53
CA GLN A 76 -4.67 -6.73 -33.10
C GLN A 76 -4.88 -5.77 -34.27
N LEU A 77 -3.83 -5.50 -35.05
CA LEU A 77 -3.95 -4.63 -36.23
C LEU A 77 -4.94 -5.19 -37.25
N THR A 78 -4.90 -6.52 -37.48
CA THR A 78 -5.87 -7.20 -38.35
C THR A 78 -7.31 -7.01 -37.84
N ARG A 79 -7.55 -7.20 -36.54
CA ARG A 79 -8.87 -6.98 -35.93
C ARG A 79 -9.33 -5.52 -36.03
N LEU A 80 -8.45 -4.55 -35.80
CA LEU A 80 -8.75 -3.13 -35.97
C LEU A 80 -9.12 -2.78 -37.42
N GLN A 81 -8.43 -3.38 -38.40
CA GLN A 81 -8.75 -3.21 -39.81
C GLN A 81 -10.13 -3.77 -40.18
N GLU A 82 -10.51 -4.93 -39.62
CA GLU A 82 -11.85 -5.50 -39.76
C GLU A 82 -12.93 -4.62 -39.11
N LEU A 83 -12.65 -4.09 -37.92
CA LEU A 83 -13.53 -3.16 -37.20
C LEU A 83 -13.74 -1.87 -37.98
N ALA A 84 -12.68 -1.26 -38.52
CA ALA A 84 -12.79 -0.08 -39.38
C ALA A 84 -13.67 -0.34 -40.62
N GLY A 85 -13.50 -1.52 -41.25
CA GLY A 85 -14.32 -1.92 -42.39
C GLY A 85 -15.81 -2.11 -42.05
N ARG A 86 -16.12 -2.61 -40.84
CA ARG A 86 -17.50 -2.72 -40.33
C ARG A 86 -18.08 -1.36 -39.96
N GLY A 87 -17.31 -0.54 -39.23
CA GLY A 87 -17.71 0.79 -38.75
C GLY A 87 -18.20 1.71 -39.87
N LEU A 88 -17.56 1.68 -41.04
CA LEU A 88 -18.00 2.46 -42.20
C LEU A 88 -19.36 2.01 -42.79
N LYS A 89 -19.71 0.73 -42.66
CA LYS A 89 -21.01 0.21 -43.12
C LYS A 89 -22.13 0.54 -42.13
N GLU A 90 -21.78 0.71 -40.87
CA GLU A 90 -22.69 1.05 -39.76
C GLU A 90 -22.69 2.56 -39.45
N ALA A 91 -21.92 3.35 -40.20
CA ALA A 91 -21.77 4.80 -40.01
C ALA A 91 -23.13 5.51 -40.12
N GLY A 92 -23.44 6.33 -39.11
CA GLY A 92 -24.72 7.05 -39.00
C GLY A 92 -25.79 6.38 -38.13
N GLY A 93 -25.51 5.20 -37.55
CA GLY A 93 -26.42 4.51 -36.62
C GLY A 93 -26.17 4.75 -35.13
N ALA A 94 -25.05 5.39 -34.74
CA ALA A 94 -24.69 5.60 -33.34
C ALA A 94 -25.18 6.97 -32.83
N ASP A 95 -26.14 6.97 -31.91
CA ASP A 95 -26.60 8.17 -31.18
C ASP A 95 -25.63 8.55 -30.03
N LEU A 96 -24.32 8.39 -30.24
CA LEU A 96 -23.28 8.65 -29.25
C LEU A 96 -22.16 9.52 -29.82
N ARG A 97 -21.58 10.35 -28.95
CA ARG A 97 -20.31 11.05 -29.17
C ARG A 97 -19.31 10.61 -28.11
N VAL A 98 -18.03 10.56 -28.46
CA VAL A 98 -16.95 10.14 -27.54
C VAL A 98 -15.96 11.27 -27.28
N PHE A 99 -15.41 11.30 -26.07
CA PHE A 99 -14.26 12.11 -25.71
C PHE A 99 -13.21 11.27 -24.98
N VAL A 100 -11.93 11.47 -25.35
CA VAL A 100 -10.78 10.84 -24.73
C VAL A 100 -10.31 11.70 -23.57
N ARG A 101 -10.55 11.21 -22.35
CA ARG A 101 -10.16 11.87 -21.10
C ARG A 101 -8.87 11.28 -20.56
N GLU A 102 -7.96 12.14 -20.14
CA GLU A 102 -6.60 11.78 -19.68
C GLU A 102 -6.38 12.09 -18.19
N VAL A 103 -7.41 12.60 -17.49
CA VAL A 103 -7.37 12.94 -16.07
C VAL A 103 -8.55 12.30 -15.32
N PRO A 104 -8.42 11.94 -14.04
CA PRO A 104 -9.43 11.14 -13.33
C PRO A 104 -10.72 11.90 -12.98
N VAL A 105 -10.70 13.23 -13.09
CA VAL A 105 -11.80 14.13 -12.73
C VAL A 105 -12.44 14.76 -13.97
N ARG A 106 -13.71 15.16 -13.88
CA ARG A 106 -14.47 15.83 -14.94
C ARG A 106 -14.64 17.32 -14.63
N SER A 107 -13.86 18.18 -15.28
CA SER A 107 -13.96 19.64 -15.17
C SER A 107 -13.52 20.30 -16.47
N THR A 108 -14.25 21.33 -16.90
CA THR A 108 -13.86 22.17 -18.04
C THR A 108 -12.65 23.06 -17.74
N GLN A 109 -12.20 23.12 -16.49
CA GLN A 109 -11.03 23.90 -16.07
C GLN A 109 -9.71 23.15 -16.29
N MET A 110 -9.76 21.86 -16.64
CA MET A 110 -8.59 21.01 -16.88
C MET A 110 -8.56 20.54 -18.34
N LYS A 111 -7.42 20.73 -19.01
CA LYS A 111 -7.21 20.15 -20.35
C LYS A 111 -7.18 18.63 -20.27
N GLY A 112 -7.67 17.97 -21.32
CA GLY A 112 -7.80 16.51 -21.33
C GLY A 112 -8.85 15.96 -20.36
N SER A 113 -9.72 16.80 -19.77
CA SER A 113 -10.78 16.39 -18.85
C SER A 113 -12.16 16.37 -19.51
N VAL A 114 -12.80 17.53 -19.65
CA VAL A 114 -14.10 17.70 -20.31
C VAL A 114 -13.94 18.74 -21.40
N PRO A 115 -14.31 18.45 -22.67
CA PRO A 115 -14.21 19.42 -23.74
C PRO A 115 -15.27 20.51 -23.55
N LEU A 116 -15.02 21.70 -24.11
CA LEU A 116 -15.94 22.83 -23.96
C LEU A 116 -17.36 22.53 -24.45
N TRP A 117 -17.54 21.68 -25.46
CA TRP A 117 -18.86 21.28 -25.96
C TRP A 117 -19.67 20.39 -25.00
N ALA A 118 -19.01 19.76 -24.02
CA ALA A 118 -19.62 18.86 -23.03
C ALA A 118 -19.72 19.48 -21.62
N GLY A 119 -19.51 20.79 -21.48
CA GLY A 119 -19.65 21.51 -20.21
C GLY A 119 -21.05 21.38 -19.61
N GLY A 120 -21.21 20.57 -18.57
CA GLY A 120 -22.53 20.29 -17.97
C GLY A 120 -23.39 19.31 -18.78
N ALA A 121 -22.80 18.57 -19.72
CA ALA A 121 -23.45 17.46 -20.40
C ALA A 121 -23.53 16.22 -19.50
N ALA A 122 -24.65 15.48 -19.57
CA ALA A 122 -24.81 14.21 -18.88
C ALA A 122 -24.00 13.13 -19.60
N LEU A 123 -23.26 12.36 -18.81
CA LEU A 123 -22.48 11.23 -19.29
C LEU A 123 -23.39 10.01 -19.41
N GLU A 124 -23.34 9.31 -20.54
CA GLU A 124 -24.04 8.03 -20.72
C GLU A 124 -23.23 6.89 -20.07
N LYS A 125 -21.93 6.83 -20.37
CA LYS A 125 -21.01 5.85 -19.78
C LYS A 125 -19.55 6.26 -19.96
N THR A 126 -18.68 5.72 -19.10
CA THR A 126 -17.22 5.77 -19.28
C THR A 126 -16.69 4.35 -19.47
N ILE A 127 -15.73 4.17 -20.38
CA ILE A 127 -14.94 2.92 -20.50
C ILE A 127 -13.48 3.25 -20.18
N GLY A 128 -12.85 2.47 -19.30
CA GLY A 128 -11.49 2.70 -18.78
C GLY A 128 -11.48 2.93 -17.26
N PRO A 129 -10.32 3.30 -16.66
CA PRO A 129 -9.10 3.70 -17.35
C PRO A 129 -8.33 2.55 -17.98
N PHE A 130 -7.69 2.81 -19.10
CA PHE A 130 -6.67 1.94 -19.70
C PHE A 130 -5.28 2.52 -19.51
N HIS A 131 -4.29 1.66 -19.31
CA HIS A 131 -2.89 2.06 -19.27
C HIS A 131 -2.34 2.16 -20.69
N SER A 132 -1.89 3.35 -21.07
CA SER A 132 -1.12 3.59 -22.29
C SER A 132 0.32 3.11 -22.10
N LYS A 133 1.04 2.79 -23.19
CA LYS A 133 2.47 2.39 -23.18
C LYS A 133 3.40 3.37 -22.44
N ASP A 134 3.00 4.64 -22.31
CA ASP A 134 3.72 5.67 -21.56
C ASP A 134 3.28 5.78 -20.09
N GLY A 135 2.50 4.83 -19.59
CA GLY A 135 2.03 4.72 -18.21
C GLY A 135 0.82 5.60 -17.87
N ARG A 136 0.35 6.46 -18.78
CA ARG A 136 -0.82 7.32 -18.53
C ARG A 136 -2.10 6.48 -18.49
N LYS A 137 -3.06 6.94 -17.67
CA LYS A 137 -4.42 6.37 -17.60
C LYS A 137 -5.35 7.14 -18.54
N ILE A 138 -6.08 6.43 -19.39
CA ILE A 138 -6.95 7.00 -20.44
C ILE A 138 -8.37 6.47 -20.28
N TRP A 139 -9.36 7.38 -20.27
CA TRP A 139 -10.79 7.08 -20.18
C TRP A 139 -11.49 7.51 -21.48
N PHE A 140 -12.57 6.82 -21.81
CA PHE A 140 -13.44 7.16 -22.94
C PHE A 140 -14.83 7.49 -22.42
N ASP A 141 -15.16 8.77 -22.45
CA ASP A 141 -16.43 9.29 -21.98
C ASP A 141 -17.40 9.38 -23.18
N PHE A 142 -18.51 8.65 -23.10
CA PHE A 142 -19.54 8.60 -24.13
C PHE A 142 -20.75 9.44 -23.70
N PHE A 143 -21.22 10.27 -24.62
CA PHE A 143 -22.35 11.18 -24.46
C PHE A 143 -23.43 10.83 -25.47
N ARG A 144 -24.68 10.73 -25.03
CA ARG A 144 -25.82 10.53 -25.93
C ARG A 144 -26.07 11.77 -26.77
N ILE A 145 -26.50 11.58 -28.02
CA ILE A 145 -26.96 12.66 -28.90
C ILE A 145 -28.48 12.75 -28.80
N GLU A 146 -28.99 13.90 -28.39
CA GLU A 146 -30.41 14.17 -28.24
C GLU A 146 -31.04 14.80 -29.49
N ARG A 147 -32.34 14.60 -29.63
CA ARG A 147 -33.13 15.16 -30.73
C ARG A 147 -33.87 16.43 -30.30
N LEU A 148 -33.12 17.49 -29.99
CA LEU A 148 -33.69 18.75 -29.50
C LEU A 148 -34.10 19.69 -30.64
N ILE A 149 -35.29 20.27 -30.52
CA ILE A 149 -35.82 21.33 -31.38
C ILE A 149 -35.04 22.61 -31.12
N ALA A 150 -34.67 23.33 -32.17
CA ALA A 150 -33.95 24.59 -32.10
C ALA A 150 -34.84 25.77 -32.49
N LEU A 151 -35.01 26.75 -31.58
CA LEU A 151 -35.72 28.01 -31.84
C LEU A 151 -34.73 29.14 -32.10
N TYR A 152 -34.83 29.77 -33.27
CA TYR A 152 -33.93 30.82 -33.75
C TYR A 152 -34.56 32.20 -33.66
N LEU A 153 -33.74 33.20 -33.36
CA LEU A 153 -34.07 34.61 -33.59
C LEU A 153 -33.64 34.99 -35.01
N GLU A 154 -34.53 35.65 -35.75
CA GLU A 154 -34.22 36.13 -37.09
C GLU A 154 -32.95 37.00 -37.10
N GLY A 155 -32.05 36.74 -38.05
CA GLY A 155 -30.77 37.44 -38.18
C GLY A 155 -29.64 36.93 -37.27
N ARG A 156 -29.89 35.94 -36.39
CA ARG A 156 -28.84 35.30 -35.58
C ARG A 156 -28.47 33.91 -36.12
N PRO A 157 -27.17 33.56 -36.17
CA PRO A 157 -26.72 32.26 -36.69
C PRO A 157 -27.06 31.10 -35.74
N ASP A 158 -26.95 31.35 -34.44
CA ASP A 158 -27.11 30.38 -33.37
C ASP A 158 -28.55 30.39 -32.82
N PRO A 159 -29.14 29.22 -32.49
CA PRO A 159 -30.45 29.18 -31.85
C PRO A 159 -30.41 29.81 -30.47
N ALA A 160 -31.52 30.42 -30.07
CA ALA A 160 -31.70 31.01 -28.75
C ALA A 160 -31.92 29.93 -27.67
N ILE A 161 -32.64 28.85 -28.01
CA ILE A 161 -32.95 27.76 -27.09
C ILE A 161 -33.13 26.44 -27.83
N LEU A 162 -32.66 25.34 -27.23
CA LEU A 162 -32.87 23.96 -27.64
C LEU A 162 -33.74 23.23 -26.61
N PHE A 163 -34.76 22.49 -27.04
CA PHE A 163 -35.70 21.82 -26.12
C PHE A 163 -36.39 20.60 -26.76
N ASN A 164 -37.03 19.77 -25.93
CA ASN A 164 -37.80 18.61 -26.38
C ASN A 164 -39.30 18.76 -26.07
N VAL A 165 -40.17 18.25 -26.94
CA VAL A 165 -41.64 18.32 -26.79
C VAL A 165 -42.30 16.99 -27.14
N SER A 166 -43.51 16.75 -26.61
CA SER A 166 -44.33 15.61 -27.01
C SER A 166 -44.94 15.83 -28.40
N LEU A 167 -44.55 15.03 -29.39
CA LEU A 167 -45.14 15.06 -30.74
C LEU A 167 -46.14 13.90 -30.91
N LEU A 168 -47.41 14.22 -31.20
CA LEU A 168 -48.48 13.24 -31.44
C LEU A 168 -48.30 12.43 -32.74
N ARG A 169 -47.39 12.85 -33.64
CA ARG A 169 -46.98 12.10 -34.84
C ARG A 169 -45.46 12.18 -34.99
N LYS A 170 -44.75 11.09 -34.67
CA LYS A 170 -43.32 10.95 -34.99
C LYS A 170 -43.16 10.78 -36.51
N PHE A 171 -43.00 11.87 -37.25
CA PHE A 171 -42.26 11.78 -38.51
C PHE A 171 -40.82 11.51 -38.13
N ILE A 172 -40.28 10.34 -38.53
CA ILE A 172 -38.86 10.02 -38.36
C ILE A 172 -38.10 10.93 -39.33
N ILE A 173 -37.83 12.16 -38.91
CA ILE A 173 -36.92 13.06 -39.61
C ILE A 173 -35.52 12.68 -39.12
N HIS A 174 -34.70 12.14 -40.03
CA HIS A 174 -33.32 11.76 -39.74
C HIS A 174 -32.36 12.97 -39.63
N THR A 175 -32.82 14.18 -39.97
CA THR A 175 -32.03 15.41 -39.87
C THR A 175 -32.20 16.09 -38.52
N LEU A 176 -31.09 16.49 -37.89
CA LEU A 176 -31.05 17.27 -36.65
C LEU A 176 -30.59 18.71 -36.96
N PRO A 177 -31.21 19.75 -36.35
CA PRO A 177 -32.38 19.70 -35.45
C PRO A 177 -33.68 19.28 -36.16
N PRO A 178 -34.63 18.64 -35.45
CA PRO A 178 -35.94 18.31 -36.01
C PRO A 178 -36.79 19.57 -36.22
N VAL A 179 -37.54 19.60 -37.33
CA VAL A 179 -38.49 20.67 -37.64
C VAL A 179 -39.90 20.26 -37.20
N ILE A 180 -40.59 21.15 -36.51
CA ILE A 180 -41.93 20.92 -35.97
C ILE A 180 -42.93 21.97 -36.44
N GLU A 181 -44.22 21.71 -36.21
CA GLU A 181 -45.29 22.67 -36.50
C GLU A 181 -45.10 23.97 -35.68
N PRO A 182 -45.18 25.15 -36.34
CA PRO A 182 -45.11 26.43 -35.65
C PRO A 182 -46.32 26.66 -34.72
N LEU A 183 -46.07 26.64 -33.41
CA LEU A 183 -47.05 26.94 -32.36
C LEU A 183 -46.62 28.17 -31.55
N THR A 184 -47.57 28.85 -30.91
CA THR A 184 -47.29 29.92 -29.93
C THR A 184 -47.04 29.37 -28.53
N LYS A 185 -47.21 28.07 -28.31
CA LYS A 185 -47.06 27.43 -27.01
C LYS A 185 -46.53 26.01 -27.13
N TYR A 186 -45.46 25.70 -26.40
CA TYR A 186 -44.82 24.40 -26.37
C TYR A 186 -44.76 23.87 -24.93
N LYS A 187 -45.21 22.63 -24.72
CA LYS A 187 -45.04 21.91 -23.45
C LYS A 187 -43.82 21.01 -23.56
N LEU A 188 -42.90 21.16 -22.61
CA LEU A 188 -41.62 20.46 -22.61
C LEU A 188 -41.74 19.09 -21.91
N LEU A 189 -41.03 18.10 -22.44
CA LEU A 189 -40.90 16.78 -21.79
C LEU A 189 -39.87 16.82 -20.64
N PRO A 190 -39.91 15.86 -19.70
CA PRO A 190 -38.85 15.67 -18.71
C PRO A 190 -37.54 15.30 -19.44
N ASP A 191 -36.65 16.27 -19.63
CA ASP A 191 -35.45 16.15 -20.46
C ASP A 191 -34.51 17.36 -20.22
N SER A 192 -33.80 17.77 -21.26
CA SER A 192 -32.79 18.82 -21.27
C SER A 192 -33.27 20.05 -22.02
N VAL A 193 -32.97 21.23 -21.48
CA VAL A 193 -33.12 22.52 -22.15
C VAL A 193 -31.76 23.18 -22.21
N TRP A 194 -31.32 23.59 -23.40
CA TRP A 194 -30.09 24.35 -23.59
C TRP A 194 -30.44 25.77 -24.02
N VAL A 195 -30.11 26.75 -23.19
CA VAL A 195 -30.39 28.17 -23.45
C VAL A 195 -29.08 28.84 -23.87
N ASN A 196 -29.09 29.64 -24.94
CA ASN A 196 -27.91 30.41 -25.31
C ASN A 196 -27.47 31.29 -24.12
N SER A 197 -26.22 31.13 -23.67
CA SER A 197 -25.73 31.75 -22.43
C SER A 197 -25.77 33.29 -22.48
N GLU A 198 -25.73 33.90 -23.66
CA GLU A 198 -25.86 35.37 -23.84
C GLU A 198 -27.23 35.90 -23.39
N ILE A 199 -28.27 35.04 -23.35
CA ILE A 199 -29.60 35.40 -22.85
C ILE A 199 -29.56 35.70 -21.35
N PHE A 200 -28.71 34.99 -20.60
CA PHE A 200 -28.54 35.22 -19.16
C PHE A 200 -27.42 36.22 -18.87
N ALA A 201 -26.28 36.06 -19.55
CA ALA A 201 -25.07 36.83 -19.31
C ALA A 201 -24.54 37.40 -20.63
N PRO A 202 -24.72 38.70 -20.90
CA PRO A 202 -24.30 39.31 -22.16
C PRO A 202 -22.81 39.22 -22.48
N ASN A 203 -21.96 38.95 -21.48
CA ASN A 203 -20.51 38.73 -21.65
C ASN A 203 -20.13 37.26 -21.90
N ALA A 204 -21.10 36.36 -22.05
CA ALA A 204 -20.85 34.97 -22.45
C ALA A 204 -20.30 34.92 -23.89
N PRO A 205 -19.37 33.99 -24.21
CA PRO A 205 -18.90 33.83 -25.58
C PRO A 205 -20.01 33.31 -26.52
N ALA A 206 -19.98 33.75 -27.78
CA ALA A 206 -20.91 33.26 -28.79
C ALA A 206 -20.82 31.74 -28.97
N GLY A 207 -21.95 31.10 -29.26
CA GLY A 207 -22.07 29.64 -29.39
C GLY A 207 -22.06 28.86 -28.06
N PHE A 208 -22.01 29.54 -26.91
CA PHE A 208 -22.15 28.88 -25.61
C PHE A 208 -23.62 28.76 -25.18
N TYR A 209 -23.93 27.63 -24.55
CA TYR A 209 -25.25 27.27 -24.05
C TYR A 209 -25.17 26.81 -22.62
N THR A 210 -26.17 27.20 -21.83
CA THR A 210 -26.40 26.73 -20.47
C THR A 210 -27.44 25.63 -20.48
N GLY A 211 -27.02 24.43 -20.08
CA GLY A 211 -27.88 23.25 -19.99
C GLY A 211 -28.61 23.18 -18.66
N LEU A 212 -29.90 22.91 -18.71
CA LEU A 212 -30.78 22.75 -17.55
C LEU A 212 -31.54 21.43 -17.69
N LYS A 213 -31.42 20.57 -16.69
CA LYS A 213 -32.26 19.37 -16.56
C LYS A 213 -33.60 19.75 -15.96
N ILE A 214 -34.70 19.29 -16.55
CA ILE A 214 -36.06 19.69 -16.17
C ILE A 214 -36.97 18.48 -15.95
N LYS A 215 -37.94 18.63 -15.04
CA LYS A 215 -39.07 17.69 -14.88
C LYS A 215 -40.17 18.02 -15.88
N HIS A 216 -40.41 19.30 -16.09
CA HIS A 216 -41.36 19.82 -17.07
C HIS A 216 -41.09 21.31 -17.32
N GLY A 217 -41.70 21.85 -18.37
CA GLY A 217 -41.61 23.27 -18.66
C GLY A 217 -42.57 23.72 -19.75
N GLU A 218 -42.62 25.02 -19.96
CA GLU A 218 -43.46 25.66 -20.95
C GLU A 218 -42.71 26.81 -21.63
N ILE A 219 -42.80 26.87 -22.96
CA ILE A 219 -42.34 28.00 -23.77
C ILE A 219 -43.57 28.63 -24.42
N ALA A 220 -43.79 29.92 -24.16
CA ALA A 220 -44.86 30.72 -24.75
C ALA A 220 -44.28 31.85 -25.60
N LEU A 221 -44.86 32.08 -26.78
CA LEU A 221 -44.46 33.10 -27.75
C LEU A 221 -45.58 34.14 -27.91
N SER A 222 -45.24 35.43 -27.93
CA SER A 222 -46.22 36.49 -28.16
C SER A 222 -46.75 36.55 -29.60
N ALA A 223 -46.09 35.87 -30.55
CA ALA A 223 -46.46 35.78 -31.96
C ALA A 223 -46.10 34.40 -32.54
N HIS A 224 -46.67 34.04 -33.69
CA HIS A 224 -46.39 32.76 -34.34
C HIS A 224 -44.96 32.73 -34.92
N PRO A 225 -44.22 31.62 -34.77
CA PRO A 225 -42.95 31.42 -35.46
C PRO A 225 -43.17 31.07 -36.94
N HIS A 226 -42.10 31.20 -37.74
CA HIS A 226 -42.06 30.81 -39.15
C HIS A 226 -40.95 29.80 -39.40
N ILE A 227 -41.11 28.91 -40.40
CA ILE A 227 -40.03 28.05 -40.86
C ILE A 227 -39.26 28.77 -41.97
N ILE A 228 -38.00 29.10 -41.71
CA ILE A 228 -37.10 29.75 -42.67
C ILE A 228 -35.89 28.83 -42.85
N ASN A 229 -35.61 28.38 -44.08
CA ASN A 229 -34.50 27.45 -44.38
C ASN A 229 -34.48 26.22 -43.45
N SER A 230 -35.65 25.63 -43.20
CA SER A 230 -35.84 24.49 -42.28
C SER A 230 -35.48 24.79 -40.81
N LYS A 231 -35.51 26.06 -40.38
CA LYS A 231 -35.31 26.48 -38.99
C LYS A 231 -36.58 27.12 -38.43
N LEU A 232 -36.99 26.72 -37.23
CA LEU A 232 -38.07 27.36 -36.49
C LEU A 232 -37.59 28.74 -35.99
N THR A 233 -38.10 29.81 -36.59
CA THR A 233 -37.57 31.17 -36.44
C THR A 233 -38.64 32.15 -35.98
N ILE A 234 -38.30 33.06 -35.07
CA ILE A 234 -39.16 34.13 -34.59
C ILE A 234 -38.60 35.51 -34.99
N SER A 235 -39.52 36.47 -35.22
CA SER A 235 -39.15 37.87 -35.45
C SER A 235 -38.49 38.48 -34.19
N PRO A 236 -37.55 39.44 -34.32
CA PRO A 236 -36.83 40.02 -33.17
C PRO A 236 -37.75 40.65 -32.11
N ASN A 237 -38.96 41.07 -32.47
CA ASN A 237 -39.94 41.67 -31.54
C ASN A 237 -40.81 40.63 -30.80
N THR A 238 -40.67 39.34 -31.12
CA THR A 238 -41.42 38.27 -30.45
C THR A 238 -40.83 38.07 -29.05
N ILE A 239 -41.68 38.16 -28.03
CA ILE A 239 -41.31 37.88 -26.65
C ILE A 239 -41.50 36.39 -26.43
N VAL A 240 -40.43 35.73 -26.00
CA VAL A 240 -40.42 34.33 -25.57
C VAL A 240 -40.43 34.32 -24.06
N THR A 241 -41.43 33.69 -23.45
CA THR A 241 -41.49 33.44 -22.01
C THR A 241 -41.26 31.96 -21.75
N VAL A 242 -40.30 31.64 -20.88
CA VAL A 242 -39.91 30.28 -20.53
C VAL A 242 -40.14 30.07 -19.04
N LYS A 243 -40.84 28.99 -18.69
CA LYS A 243 -41.07 28.57 -17.30
C LYS A 243 -40.65 27.11 -17.14
N LEU A 244 -39.72 26.85 -16.23
CA LEU A 244 -39.11 25.53 -16.03
C LEU A 244 -39.29 25.06 -14.59
N GLU A 245 -39.67 23.79 -14.41
CA GLU A 245 -39.46 23.06 -13.17
C GLU A 245 -38.18 22.24 -13.30
N LEU A 246 -37.21 22.59 -12.47
CA LEU A 246 -35.83 22.11 -12.52
C LEU A 246 -35.68 20.75 -11.81
N ASP A 247 -34.80 19.91 -12.35
CA ASP A 247 -34.49 18.59 -11.81
C ASP A 247 -33.05 18.54 -11.30
N GLN A 248 -32.86 18.66 -9.99
CA GLN A 248 -31.56 18.46 -9.36
C GLN A 248 -31.18 16.97 -9.44
N PRO A 249 -30.03 16.62 -10.05
CA PRO A 249 -29.61 15.23 -10.15
C PRO A 249 -29.24 14.64 -8.78
N ALA A 250 -29.59 13.37 -8.57
CA ALA A 250 -29.12 12.60 -7.43
C ALA A 250 -27.65 12.19 -7.61
N VAL A 251 -26.90 12.12 -6.50
CA VAL A 251 -25.56 11.53 -6.46
C VAL A 251 -25.72 10.01 -6.46
N THR A 252 -25.33 9.36 -7.56
CA THR A 252 -25.57 7.91 -7.78
C THR A 252 -24.31 7.07 -7.74
N ASP A 253 -23.13 7.69 -7.84
CA ASP A 253 -21.82 7.03 -7.88
C ASP A 253 -21.03 7.22 -6.57
N ALA A 254 -21.68 7.60 -5.47
CA ALA A 254 -21.00 7.78 -4.19
C ALA A 254 -20.35 6.49 -3.69
N ASP A 255 -19.10 6.57 -3.26
CA ASP A 255 -18.32 5.44 -2.75
C ASP A 255 -18.08 5.61 -1.24
N PRO A 256 -18.86 4.94 -0.37
CA PRO A 256 -18.71 5.08 1.07
C PRO A 256 -17.46 4.41 1.63
N ALA A 257 -16.85 3.47 0.90
CA ALA A 257 -15.69 2.70 1.34
C ALA A 257 -14.36 3.43 1.09
N SER A 258 -14.30 4.30 0.08
CA SER A 258 -13.09 5.08 -0.22
C SER A 258 -12.79 6.10 0.90
N PRO A 259 -11.54 6.19 1.40
CA PRO A 259 -11.15 7.24 2.36
C PRO A 259 -11.10 8.63 1.71
N TYR A 260 -11.02 8.70 0.39
CA TYR A 260 -11.01 9.95 -0.39
C TYR A 260 -12.43 10.40 -0.75
N GLY A 261 -12.63 11.68 -1.06
CA GLY A 261 -13.91 12.23 -1.50
C GLY A 261 -14.95 12.40 -0.39
N ILE A 262 -14.55 12.18 0.87
CA ILE A 262 -15.44 12.19 2.04
C ILE A 262 -16.11 13.54 2.26
N ASP A 263 -15.39 14.65 2.01
CA ASP A 263 -15.94 15.99 2.14
C ASP A 263 -17.07 16.24 1.12
N ALA A 264 -16.93 15.72 -0.10
CA ALA A 264 -17.96 15.82 -1.14
C ALA A 264 -19.17 14.91 -0.85
N ARG A 265 -18.98 13.74 -0.22
CA ARG A 265 -20.09 12.87 0.24
C ARG A 265 -20.88 13.50 1.37
N LYS A 266 -20.22 14.23 2.27
CA LYS A 266 -20.85 14.91 3.41
C LYS A 266 -21.46 16.26 3.04
N ALA A 267 -21.08 16.83 1.90
CA ALA A 267 -21.66 18.08 1.45
C ALA A 267 -23.14 17.89 1.09
N THR A 268 -23.95 18.86 1.51
CA THR A 268 -25.35 18.95 1.13
C THR A 268 -25.56 20.19 0.28
N LEU A 269 -26.47 20.07 -0.69
CA LEU A 269 -26.74 21.12 -1.66
C LEU A 269 -28.22 21.09 -2.05
N GLU A 270 -28.88 22.23 -1.95
CA GLU A 270 -30.21 22.45 -2.50
C GLU A 270 -30.17 23.63 -3.48
N LEU A 271 -30.62 23.34 -4.69
CA LEU A 271 -30.69 24.27 -5.81
C LEU A 271 -32.15 24.66 -6.10
N PRO A 272 -32.39 25.77 -6.83
CA PRO A 272 -33.75 26.25 -7.04
C PRO A 272 -34.58 25.24 -7.85
N LYS A 273 -35.84 25.08 -7.47
CA LYS A 273 -36.78 24.14 -8.10
C LYS A 273 -37.48 24.72 -9.33
N GLN A 274 -37.51 26.04 -9.47
CA GLN A 274 -38.19 26.72 -10.58
C GLN A 274 -37.35 27.89 -11.08
N LEU A 275 -37.40 28.09 -12.40
CA LEU A 275 -36.79 29.21 -13.09
C LEU A 275 -37.76 29.71 -14.18
N SER A 276 -38.04 31.02 -14.16
CA SER A 276 -38.76 31.71 -15.21
C SER A 276 -37.92 32.85 -15.78
N PHE A 277 -37.92 33.00 -17.09
CA PHE A 277 -37.21 34.08 -17.78
C PHE A 277 -37.89 34.40 -19.10
N HIS A 278 -37.59 35.57 -19.65
CA HIS A 278 -38.03 35.96 -20.97
C HIS A 278 -36.89 36.51 -21.82
N PHE A 279 -37.05 36.43 -23.14
CA PHE A 279 -36.12 37.03 -24.09
C PHE A 279 -36.78 37.41 -25.40
N SER A 280 -36.11 38.28 -26.15
CA SER A 280 -36.44 38.70 -27.51
C SER A 280 -35.16 39.06 -28.26
N GLY A 281 -35.26 39.58 -29.48
CA GLY A 281 -34.12 40.12 -30.22
C GLY A 281 -33.43 41.30 -29.52
N ASN A 282 -34.13 41.98 -28.60
CA ASN A 282 -33.64 43.14 -27.85
C ASN A 282 -32.95 42.79 -26.52
N GLY A 283 -32.85 41.51 -26.15
CA GLY A 283 -32.23 41.04 -24.91
C GLY A 283 -33.13 40.08 -24.12
N GLY A 284 -32.65 39.63 -22.96
CA GLY A 284 -33.37 38.76 -22.04
C GLY A 284 -33.16 39.12 -20.58
N ALA A 285 -34.04 38.63 -19.72
CA ALA A 285 -33.98 38.81 -18.27
C ALA A 285 -34.62 37.63 -17.53
N ILE A 286 -34.13 37.36 -16.32
CA ILE A 286 -34.71 36.38 -15.40
C ILE A 286 -35.88 37.04 -14.66
N ASP A 287 -37.04 36.41 -14.70
CA ASP A 287 -38.27 36.90 -14.07
C ASP A 287 -38.37 36.42 -12.63
N GLU A 288 -38.11 35.13 -12.41
CA GLU A 288 -38.32 34.46 -11.14
C GLU A 288 -37.36 33.29 -10.97
N ILE A 289 -36.81 33.15 -9.77
CA ILE A 289 -36.11 31.96 -9.31
C ILE A 289 -36.75 31.59 -7.97
N ALA A 290 -37.12 30.33 -7.79
CA ALA A 290 -37.64 29.88 -6.50
C ALA A 290 -36.57 30.05 -5.41
N ASP A 291 -36.91 30.73 -4.33
CA ASP A 291 -36.03 30.91 -3.17
C ASP A 291 -35.82 29.57 -2.43
N ASN A 292 -34.77 29.49 -1.58
CA ASN A 292 -34.30 28.34 -0.78
C ASN A 292 -33.03 27.63 -1.29
N LEU A 293 -32.04 28.37 -1.81
CA LEU A 293 -30.71 27.78 -2.02
C LEU A 293 -30.01 27.62 -0.68
N GLN A 294 -29.48 26.44 -0.43
CA GLN A 294 -28.68 26.17 0.76
C GLN A 294 -27.56 25.18 0.46
N TRP A 295 -26.48 25.29 1.22
CA TRP A 295 -25.43 24.29 1.20
C TRP A 295 -24.90 24.00 2.61
N SER A 296 -24.26 22.86 2.77
CA SER A 296 -23.33 22.59 3.86
C SER A 296 -22.05 22.03 3.25
N VAL A 297 -20.93 22.74 3.39
CA VAL A 297 -19.63 22.39 2.80
C VAL A 297 -18.56 22.59 3.86
N TYR A 298 -17.72 21.58 4.11
CA TYR A 298 -16.73 21.58 5.18
C TYR A 298 -17.25 21.97 6.58
N GLY A 299 -18.51 21.60 6.89
CA GLY A 299 -19.17 21.99 8.14
C GLY A 299 -19.59 23.46 8.21
N HIS A 300 -19.49 24.22 7.11
CA HIS A 300 -20.07 25.56 6.98
C HIS A 300 -21.41 25.48 6.26
N THR A 301 -22.46 25.86 6.95
CA THR A 301 -23.83 25.90 6.43
C THR A 301 -24.23 27.34 6.14
N ALA A 302 -24.80 27.60 4.97
CA ALA A 302 -25.29 28.92 4.58
C ALA A 302 -26.51 28.84 3.67
N HIS A 303 -27.31 29.90 3.69
CA HIS A 303 -28.45 30.13 2.81
C HIS A 303 -28.14 31.24 1.82
N PHE A 304 -28.76 31.17 0.63
CA PHE A 304 -28.52 32.12 -0.44
C PHE A 304 -29.83 32.71 -0.96
N THR A 305 -29.90 34.03 -1.03
CA THR A 305 -31.04 34.78 -1.57
C THR A 305 -30.68 35.45 -2.89
N TRP A 306 -31.58 35.42 -3.87
CA TRP A 306 -31.29 35.92 -5.21
C TRP A 306 -31.04 37.44 -5.20
N ASN A 307 -29.89 37.87 -5.71
CA ASN A 307 -29.50 39.28 -5.72
C ASN A 307 -29.88 39.94 -7.05
N ARG A 308 -31.06 40.56 -7.07
CA ARG A 308 -31.61 41.25 -8.25
C ARG A 308 -30.90 42.56 -8.61
N GLN A 309 -30.00 43.06 -7.78
CA GLN A 309 -29.29 44.32 -8.04
C GLN A 309 -28.19 44.17 -9.10
N PHE A 310 -27.68 42.95 -9.29
CA PHE A 310 -26.59 42.67 -10.22
C PHE A 310 -27.07 41.72 -11.32
N ALA A 311 -26.68 42.02 -12.56
CA ALA A 311 -26.96 41.15 -13.70
C ALA A 311 -26.09 39.88 -13.64
N PRO A 312 -26.56 38.73 -14.17
CA PRO A 312 -25.72 37.56 -14.35
C PRO A 312 -24.53 37.83 -15.27
N THR A 313 -23.42 37.15 -14.99
CA THR A 313 -22.17 37.30 -15.75
C THR A 313 -21.56 35.94 -16.06
N TYR A 314 -20.83 35.83 -17.17
CA TYR A 314 -20.01 34.66 -17.46
C TYR A 314 -18.67 34.75 -16.73
N GLY A 315 -18.36 33.73 -15.93
CA GLY A 315 -17.10 33.56 -15.21
C GLY A 315 -16.13 32.67 -15.99
N PRO A 316 -15.12 33.22 -16.68
CA PRO A 316 -14.22 32.45 -17.55
C PRO A 316 -13.33 31.46 -16.79
N VAL A 317 -13.04 31.71 -15.50
CA VAL A 317 -12.26 30.80 -14.66
C VAL A 317 -13.01 29.49 -14.37
N LEU A 318 -14.34 29.56 -14.23
CA LEU A 318 -15.18 28.41 -13.93
C LEU A 318 -15.85 27.83 -15.18
N ASN A 319 -15.83 28.55 -16.31
CA ASN A 319 -16.64 28.29 -17.51
C ASN A 319 -18.15 28.18 -17.17
N ARG A 320 -18.68 29.15 -16.42
CA ARG A 320 -20.06 29.14 -15.92
C ARG A 320 -20.73 30.50 -16.06
N VAL A 321 -22.04 30.51 -16.28
CA VAL A 321 -22.90 31.67 -16.03
C VAL A 321 -23.14 31.75 -14.52
N LEU A 322 -22.85 32.91 -13.94
CA LEU A 322 -22.95 33.21 -12.52
C LEU A 322 -24.14 34.14 -12.29
N ILE A 323 -25.23 33.58 -11.78
CA ILE A 323 -26.41 34.35 -11.36
C ILE A 323 -26.17 34.83 -9.92
N PRO A 324 -26.16 36.15 -9.63
CA PRO A 324 -25.72 36.66 -8.34
C PRO A 324 -26.68 36.32 -7.20
N TYR A 325 -26.11 35.92 -6.06
CA TYR A 325 -26.83 35.64 -4.82
C TYR A 325 -26.13 36.33 -3.64
N ILE A 326 -26.88 36.62 -2.58
CA ILE A 326 -26.34 37.07 -1.28
C ILE A 326 -26.27 35.85 -0.36
N CYS A 327 -25.07 35.57 0.15
CA CYS A 327 -24.84 34.57 1.20
C CYS A 327 -25.32 35.12 2.55
N SER A 328 -25.93 34.27 3.38
CA SER A 328 -26.33 34.63 4.76
C SER A 328 -25.13 34.94 5.67
N GLU A 329 -23.97 34.34 5.35
CA GLU A 329 -22.72 34.52 6.09
C GLU A 329 -21.77 35.50 5.37
N ASN A 330 -20.98 36.24 6.16
CA ASN A 330 -19.97 37.18 5.64
C ASN A 330 -18.59 36.54 5.40
N SER A 331 -18.39 35.31 5.88
CA SER A 331 -17.12 34.58 5.78
C SER A 331 -17.37 33.08 5.66
N LEU A 332 -16.53 32.41 4.88
CA LEU A 332 -16.46 30.96 4.78
C LEU A 332 -15.42 30.45 5.78
N ALA A 333 -15.87 29.73 6.81
CA ALA A 333 -15.01 29.07 7.79
C ALA A 333 -14.92 27.57 7.50
N VAL A 334 -13.70 27.03 7.36
CA VAL A 334 -13.51 25.60 7.13
C VAL A 334 -13.45 24.88 8.47
N ASN A 335 -14.61 24.40 8.92
CA ASN A 335 -14.78 23.82 10.27
C ASN A 335 -14.43 22.32 10.33
N ASN A 336 -14.59 21.61 9.21
CA ASN A 336 -14.42 20.18 9.14
C ASN A 336 -14.00 19.75 7.73
N CYS A 337 -12.70 19.58 7.51
CA CYS A 337 -12.12 18.94 6.32
C CYS A 337 -11.56 17.58 6.73
N GLN A 338 -12.02 16.52 6.07
CA GLN A 338 -11.69 15.13 6.41
C GLN A 338 -10.90 14.41 5.32
N SER A 339 -10.72 15.04 4.16
CA SER A 339 -9.87 14.54 3.09
C SER A 339 -8.45 14.21 3.61
N PRO A 340 -7.99 12.96 3.44
CA PRO A 340 -6.62 12.57 3.78
C PRO A 340 -5.60 13.03 2.72
N PHE A 341 -6.06 13.47 1.55
CA PHE A 341 -5.20 13.88 0.44
C PHE A 341 -4.88 15.37 0.45
N ASN A 342 -5.88 16.23 0.62
CA ASN A 342 -5.74 17.69 0.68
C ASN A 342 -6.59 18.27 1.80
N THR A 343 -5.92 18.84 2.79
CA THR A 343 -6.52 19.58 3.90
C THR A 343 -6.70 21.03 3.49
N VAL A 344 -7.91 21.55 3.69
CA VAL A 344 -8.24 22.97 3.58
C VAL A 344 -8.58 23.47 4.97
N SER A 345 -8.18 24.68 5.31
CA SER A 345 -8.34 25.23 6.65
C SER A 345 -8.55 26.75 6.61
N GLU A 346 -8.69 27.31 7.81
CA GLU A 346 -8.83 28.75 8.06
C GLU A 346 -10.18 29.33 7.61
N THR A 347 -10.29 30.66 7.67
CA THR A 347 -11.51 31.41 7.39
C THR A 347 -11.21 32.55 6.43
N ALA A 348 -12.09 32.77 5.45
CA ALA A 348 -11.96 33.86 4.51
C ALA A 348 -13.28 34.63 4.33
N SER A 349 -13.19 35.96 4.24
CA SER A 349 -14.36 36.79 3.96
C SER A 349 -14.92 36.52 2.56
N ILE A 350 -16.24 36.42 2.46
CA ILE A 350 -16.96 36.17 1.22
C ILE A 350 -17.03 37.48 0.42
N GLN A 351 -16.54 37.46 -0.81
CA GLN A 351 -16.60 38.59 -1.73
C GLN A 351 -17.87 38.55 -2.58
N ARG A 352 -18.19 37.37 -3.13
CA ARG A 352 -19.34 37.15 -4.02
C ARG A 352 -19.88 35.74 -3.87
N SER A 353 -21.16 35.56 -4.11
CA SER A 353 -21.81 34.25 -4.23
C SER A 353 -22.72 34.22 -5.45
N ALA A 354 -22.84 33.06 -6.07
CA ALA A 354 -23.67 32.89 -7.25
C ALA A 354 -24.21 31.47 -7.39
N TRP A 355 -25.39 31.35 -7.99
CA TRP A 355 -25.80 30.11 -8.64
C TRP A 355 -25.03 29.98 -9.95
N ALA A 356 -24.18 28.96 -10.02
CA ALA A 356 -23.18 28.77 -11.04
C ALA A 356 -23.60 27.67 -12.04
N LEU A 357 -24.09 28.11 -13.19
CA LEU A 357 -24.59 27.26 -14.26
C LEU A 357 -23.48 26.92 -15.28
N PRO A 358 -23.19 25.64 -15.54
CA PRO A 358 -22.28 25.24 -16.61
C PRO A 358 -22.65 25.86 -17.95
N ALA A 359 -21.64 26.26 -18.71
CA ALA A 359 -21.81 26.72 -20.08
C ALA A 359 -20.95 25.87 -21.02
N ALA A 360 -21.55 25.42 -22.12
CA ALA A 360 -20.90 24.57 -23.11
C ALA A 360 -21.01 25.14 -24.52
N GLN A 361 -19.97 24.94 -25.32
CA GLN A 361 -19.99 25.22 -26.75
C GLN A 361 -20.74 24.11 -27.51
N VAL A 362 -22.06 24.04 -27.36
CA VAL A 362 -22.88 22.92 -27.85
C VAL A 362 -22.92 22.90 -29.38
N ASP A 363 -22.61 21.73 -29.96
CA ASP A 363 -22.92 21.45 -31.36
C ASP A 363 -24.42 21.20 -31.50
N VAL A 364 -25.13 22.15 -32.10
CA VAL A 364 -26.59 22.11 -32.26
C VAL A 364 -27.08 20.95 -33.14
N THR A 365 -26.19 20.33 -33.92
CA THR A 365 -26.50 19.15 -34.74
C THR A 365 -26.28 17.83 -33.99
N LYS A 366 -25.53 17.87 -32.88
CA LYS A 366 -25.25 16.73 -31.99
C LYS A 366 -25.37 17.13 -30.51
N PRO A 367 -26.51 17.69 -30.06
CA PRO A 367 -26.61 18.24 -28.71
C PRO A 367 -26.63 17.11 -27.67
N PRO A 368 -25.85 17.20 -26.57
CA PRO A 368 -25.91 16.22 -25.50
C PRO A 368 -27.07 16.48 -24.53
N PRO A 369 -27.49 15.49 -23.73
CA PRO A 369 -28.37 15.73 -22.59
C PRO A 369 -27.67 16.61 -21.53
N ALA A 370 -28.42 17.41 -20.78
CA ALA A 370 -27.90 18.21 -19.66
C ALA A 370 -27.76 17.35 -18.39
N ALA A 371 -26.63 17.47 -17.68
CA ALA A 371 -26.34 16.68 -16.48
C ALA A 371 -27.19 17.09 -15.27
N GLY A 372 -27.59 18.36 -15.20
CA GLY A 372 -28.26 18.92 -14.05
C GLY A 372 -28.49 20.41 -14.19
N ILE A 373 -28.46 21.10 -13.07
CA ILE A 373 -28.82 22.53 -12.95
C ILE A 373 -27.73 23.34 -12.25
N GLY A 374 -26.46 22.92 -12.42
CA GLY A 374 -25.28 23.60 -11.87
C GLY A 374 -25.06 23.36 -10.38
N GLY A 375 -24.52 24.38 -9.72
CA GLY A 375 -24.10 24.35 -8.31
C GLY A 375 -23.97 25.75 -7.71
N ILE A 376 -23.48 25.85 -6.48
CA ILE A 376 -23.25 27.13 -5.80
C ILE A 376 -21.76 27.44 -5.79
N ALA A 377 -21.39 28.66 -6.22
CA ALA A 377 -20.02 29.15 -6.16
C ALA A 377 -19.92 30.34 -5.20
N ILE A 378 -18.92 30.31 -4.33
CA ILE A 378 -18.50 31.43 -3.50
C ILE A 378 -17.09 31.84 -3.90
N GLN A 379 -16.88 33.14 -4.09
CA GLN A 379 -15.56 33.76 -4.22
C GLN A 379 -15.17 34.38 -2.89
N CYS A 380 -14.01 34.04 -2.36
CA CYS A 380 -13.49 34.58 -1.11
C CYS A 380 -12.30 35.52 -1.34
N ASN A 381 -12.07 36.42 -0.40
CA ASN A 381 -10.79 37.12 -0.26
C ASN A 381 -9.71 36.16 0.26
N LYS A 382 -8.47 36.65 0.40
CA LYS A 382 -7.40 35.91 1.06
C LYS A 382 -7.82 35.49 2.47
N GLY A 383 -7.54 34.24 2.84
CA GLY A 383 -7.78 33.73 4.19
C GLY A 383 -7.82 32.21 4.31
N LEU A 384 -8.11 31.48 3.24
CA LEU A 384 -8.05 30.02 3.24
C LEU A 384 -6.62 29.54 2.97
N THR A 385 -6.28 28.38 3.53
CA THR A 385 -5.03 27.67 3.24
C THR A 385 -5.31 26.25 2.75
N ALA A 386 -4.35 25.68 2.00
CA ALA A 386 -4.41 24.31 1.52
C ALA A 386 -3.07 23.59 1.73
N LYS A 387 -3.11 22.32 2.12
CA LYS A 387 -1.95 21.45 2.25
C LYS A 387 -2.31 20.04 1.80
N TRP A 388 -1.58 19.52 0.83
CA TRP A 388 -1.78 18.16 0.33
C TRP A 388 -0.66 17.21 0.74
N ASN A 389 -0.91 15.93 0.52
CA ASN A 389 0.03 14.86 0.84
C ASN A 389 1.40 15.09 0.17
N GLY A 390 2.48 14.92 0.93
CA GLY A 390 3.85 15.14 0.47
C GLY A 390 4.30 16.60 0.37
N LEU A 391 3.41 17.60 0.52
CA LEU A 391 3.81 19.01 0.54
C LEU A 391 4.58 19.35 1.83
N GLN A 392 5.79 19.85 1.67
CA GLN A 392 6.67 20.32 2.75
C GLN A 392 6.81 21.84 2.73
N GLY A 393 7.37 22.43 3.80
CA GLY A 393 7.63 23.86 3.88
C GLY A 393 6.44 24.76 4.28
N GLY A 394 5.31 24.15 4.66
CA GLY A 394 4.12 24.85 5.19
C GLY A 394 2.87 24.60 4.34
N GLU A 395 1.93 25.54 4.43
CA GLU A 395 0.65 25.51 3.69
C GLU A 395 0.65 26.54 2.56
N VAL A 396 -0.12 26.28 1.51
CA VAL A 396 -0.32 27.22 0.41
C VAL A 396 -1.43 28.19 0.78
N ASN A 397 -1.14 29.48 0.65
CA ASN A 397 -2.16 30.51 0.86
C ASN A 397 -3.03 30.65 -0.38
N LEU A 398 -4.35 30.64 -0.20
CA LEU A 398 -5.31 30.95 -1.25
C LEU A 398 -5.63 32.45 -1.17
N SER A 399 -5.31 33.17 -2.24
CA SER A 399 -5.42 34.62 -2.37
C SER A 399 -6.81 35.08 -2.82
N ASN A 400 -7.43 34.37 -3.75
CA ASN A 400 -8.78 34.65 -4.25
C ASN A 400 -9.46 33.34 -4.71
N PRO A 401 -9.75 32.43 -3.77
CA PRO A 401 -10.30 31.13 -4.12
C PRO A 401 -11.79 31.22 -4.47
N TYR A 402 -12.17 30.50 -5.51
CA TYR A 402 -13.54 30.04 -5.73
C TYR A 402 -13.73 28.69 -5.03
N VAL A 403 -14.76 28.60 -4.19
CA VAL A 403 -15.26 27.32 -3.65
C VAL A 403 -16.60 27.03 -4.34
N LEU A 404 -16.64 25.95 -5.10
CA LEU A 404 -17.79 25.50 -5.88
C LEU A 404 -18.29 24.16 -5.33
N CYS A 405 -19.60 24.06 -5.11
CA CYS A 405 -20.28 22.81 -4.76
C CYS A 405 -21.32 22.48 -5.82
N ASP A 406 -21.14 21.35 -6.50
CA ASP A 406 -22.12 20.71 -7.36
C ASP A 406 -22.63 19.43 -6.66
N ALA A 407 -23.69 18.80 -7.19
CA ALA A 407 -24.14 17.50 -6.69
C ALA A 407 -22.98 16.47 -6.74
N GLY A 408 -22.52 16.02 -5.56
CA GLY A 408 -21.45 15.02 -5.42
C GLY A 408 -20.04 15.52 -5.72
N ARG A 409 -19.81 16.84 -5.79
CA ARG A 409 -18.48 17.40 -6.07
C ARG A 409 -18.25 18.72 -5.34
N ILE A 410 -17.08 18.84 -4.69
CA ILE A 410 -16.53 20.11 -4.24
C ILE A 410 -15.31 20.44 -5.11
N SER A 411 -15.18 21.69 -5.53
CA SER A 411 -13.99 22.19 -6.21
C SER A 411 -13.51 23.49 -5.60
N ILE A 412 -12.18 23.62 -5.47
CA ILE A 412 -11.53 24.87 -5.08
C ILE A 412 -10.61 25.29 -6.21
N THR A 413 -10.73 26.53 -6.68
CA THR A 413 -9.88 27.09 -7.73
C THR A 413 -9.32 28.43 -7.28
N ASP A 414 -7.99 28.57 -7.32
CA ASP A 414 -7.32 29.85 -7.12
C ASP A 414 -6.19 29.98 -8.14
N LEU A 415 -6.18 31.06 -8.92
CA LEU A 415 -5.16 31.28 -9.94
C LEU A 415 -3.91 32.00 -9.40
N GLN A 416 -3.92 32.40 -8.13
CA GLN A 416 -2.89 33.19 -7.44
C GLN A 416 -2.56 32.59 -6.06
N ALA A 417 -2.69 31.27 -5.92
CA ALA A 417 -2.26 30.56 -4.73
C ALA A 417 -0.74 30.64 -4.58
N GLY A 418 -0.18 30.60 -3.37
CA GLY A 418 1.26 30.74 -3.24
C GLY A 418 1.87 30.50 -1.86
N ASN A 419 3.06 29.91 -1.89
CA ASN A 419 4.01 29.89 -0.77
C ASN A 419 5.40 29.50 -1.32
N LEU A 420 6.37 30.42 -1.26
CA LEU A 420 7.72 30.22 -1.81
C LEU A 420 8.52 29.15 -1.07
N TYR A 421 8.17 28.85 0.19
CA TYR A 421 8.86 27.83 0.99
C TYR A 421 8.37 26.42 0.69
N CYS A 422 7.21 26.29 0.05
CA CYS A 422 6.64 25.00 -0.27
C CYS A 422 7.49 24.25 -1.29
N ASN A 423 7.76 22.99 -1.00
CA ASN A 423 8.48 22.07 -1.86
C ASN A 423 7.97 20.64 -1.68
N GLN A 424 8.26 19.77 -2.63
CA GLN A 424 7.85 18.37 -2.60
C GLN A 424 8.84 17.54 -3.41
N GLU A 425 9.13 16.31 -2.98
CA GLU A 425 10.01 15.40 -3.70
C GLU A 425 9.28 14.09 -4.01
N TYR A 426 9.36 13.65 -5.26
CA TYR A 426 8.85 12.35 -5.69
C TYR A 426 10.03 11.44 -6.03
N ALA A 427 10.06 10.26 -5.42
CA ALA A 427 10.92 9.18 -5.88
C ALA A 427 10.41 8.66 -7.22
N LEU A 428 11.34 8.44 -8.16
CA LEU A 428 11.07 7.88 -9.48
C LEU A 428 11.59 6.43 -9.53
N TRP A 429 12.12 5.98 -10.67
CA TRP A 429 12.57 4.60 -10.82
C TRP A 429 13.86 4.31 -10.05
N LYS A 430 13.94 3.07 -9.54
CA LYS A 430 15.13 2.43 -8.99
C LYS A 430 15.19 1.03 -9.57
N ASP A 431 16.29 0.68 -10.20
CA ASP A 431 16.51 -0.63 -10.79
C ASP A 431 17.97 -1.06 -10.63
N ASP A 432 18.33 -2.21 -11.19
CA ASP A 432 19.69 -2.77 -11.09
C ASP A 432 20.75 -1.87 -11.75
N LEU A 433 20.34 -1.00 -12.68
CA LEU A 433 21.22 -0.04 -13.36
C LEU A 433 21.35 1.28 -12.59
N ASN A 434 20.35 1.63 -11.77
CA ASN A 434 20.34 2.81 -10.92
C ASN A 434 20.07 2.45 -9.44
N PRO A 435 21.11 2.03 -8.68
CA PRO A 435 20.97 1.68 -7.26
C PRO A 435 20.68 2.88 -6.35
N PHE A 436 20.88 4.12 -6.83
CA PHE A 436 20.67 5.34 -6.05
C PHE A 436 19.26 5.95 -6.19
N ALA A 437 18.45 5.41 -7.13
CA ALA A 437 17.12 5.88 -7.50
C ALA A 437 17.11 7.30 -8.11
N SER A 438 16.25 7.52 -9.10
CA SER A 438 15.96 8.87 -9.59
C SER A 438 14.91 9.56 -8.72
N SER A 439 14.92 10.89 -8.70
CA SER A 439 13.87 11.67 -8.04
C SER A 439 13.51 12.91 -8.86
N VAL A 440 12.42 13.57 -8.49
CA VAL A 440 12.10 14.92 -8.97
C VAL A 440 11.72 15.80 -7.80
N LYS A 441 12.41 16.94 -7.69
CA LYS A 441 12.13 17.96 -6.69
C LYS A 441 11.26 19.05 -7.29
N LEU A 442 10.16 19.35 -6.64
CA LEU A 442 9.23 20.42 -6.96
C LEU A 442 9.45 21.59 -6.01
N GLN A 443 9.54 22.79 -6.56
CA GLN A 443 9.55 24.05 -5.82
C GLN A 443 8.38 24.91 -6.26
N TYR A 444 7.52 25.29 -5.31
CA TYR A 444 6.36 26.14 -5.58
C TYR A 444 6.74 27.62 -5.52
N THR A 445 5.99 28.44 -6.24
CA THR A 445 6.20 29.90 -6.30
C THR A 445 5.28 30.63 -5.32
N ASN A 446 5.44 31.94 -5.22
CA ASN A 446 4.54 32.81 -4.46
C ASN A 446 3.21 33.13 -5.19
N ALA A 447 3.04 32.67 -6.43
CA ALA A 447 1.81 32.78 -7.21
C ALA A 447 1.76 31.69 -8.29
N PHE A 448 0.79 30.79 -8.21
CA PHE A 448 0.54 29.73 -9.17
C PHE A 448 -0.94 29.31 -9.20
N PRO A 449 -1.42 28.73 -10.31
CA PRO A 449 -2.74 28.11 -10.38
C PRO A 449 -2.84 26.87 -9.50
N PHE A 450 -3.84 26.84 -8.63
CA PHE A 450 -4.25 25.74 -7.76
C PHE A 450 -5.68 25.34 -8.10
N LEU A 451 -5.89 24.07 -8.46
CA LEU A 451 -7.21 23.50 -8.70
C LEU A 451 -7.33 22.20 -7.93
N TYR A 452 -8.27 22.14 -7.01
CA TYR A 452 -8.60 20.96 -6.23
C TYR A 452 -10.03 20.49 -6.54
N ASN A 453 -10.20 19.17 -6.65
CA ASN A 453 -11.50 18.54 -6.85
C ASN A 453 -11.63 17.33 -5.91
N ALA A 454 -12.73 17.28 -5.17
CA ALA A 454 -13.17 16.13 -4.40
C ALA A 454 -14.52 15.65 -4.92
N LEU A 455 -14.63 14.37 -5.25
CA LEU A 455 -15.86 13.75 -5.79
C LEU A 455 -16.36 12.68 -4.83
N ALA A 456 -17.69 12.56 -4.73
CA ALA A 456 -18.35 11.60 -3.86
C ALA A 456 -17.97 10.14 -4.15
N ASN A 457 -17.57 9.84 -5.39
CA ASN A 457 -17.13 8.52 -5.85
C ASN A 457 -15.73 8.10 -5.40
N GLY A 458 -15.11 8.85 -4.49
CA GLY A 458 -13.80 8.50 -3.95
C GLY A 458 -12.62 8.99 -4.78
N THR A 459 -12.84 9.90 -5.72
CA THR A 459 -11.76 10.54 -6.50
C THR A 459 -11.43 11.91 -5.93
N GLU A 460 -10.15 12.13 -5.62
CA GLU A 460 -9.58 13.44 -5.35
C GLU A 460 -8.45 13.73 -6.33
N ALA A 461 -8.36 14.98 -6.80
CA ALA A 461 -7.30 15.40 -7.72
C ALA A 461 -6.88 16.84 -7.45
N LEU A 462 -5.57 17.05 -7.49
CA LEU A 462 -4.92 18.34 -7.38
C LEU A 462 -4.16 18.66 -8.67
N LEU A 463 -4.36 19.87 -9.17
CA LEU A 463 -3.51 20.47 -10.19
C LEU A 463 -2.85 21.72 -9.61
N ALA A 464 -1.52 21.75 -9.70
CA ALA A 464 -0.71 22.90 -9.32
C ALA A 464 0.41 23.14 -10.34
N PHE A 465 0.99 24.35 -10.33
CA PHE A 465 2.21 24.63 -11.10
C PHE A 465 3.40 24.75 -10.16
N ALA A 466 4.51 24.12 -10.53
CA ALA A 466 5.77 24.15 -9.76
C ALA A 466 6.98 24.19 -10.70
N ASN A 467 8.11 24.66 -10.18
CA ASN A 467 9.40 24.45 -10.84
C ASN A 467 9.88 23.03 -10.52
N THR A 468 10.35 22.30 -11.53
CA THR A 468 10.83 20.92 -11.38
C THR A 468 12.34 20.86 -11.57
N ASN A 469 13.01 20.10 -10.70
CA ASN A 469 14.42 19.75 -10.80
C ASN A 469 14.52 18.21 -10.74
N PRO A 470 14.35 17.50 -11.87
CA PRO A 470 14.56 16.07 -11.95
C PRO A 470 16.03 15.71 -11.72
N LEU A 471 16.27 14.75 -10.84
CA LEU A 471 17.56 14.10 -10.60
C LEU A 471 17.49 12.70 -11.24
N LEU A 472 17.75 12.65 -12.54
CA LEU A 472 17.64 11.44 -13.36
C LEU A 472 19.01 10.81 -13.58
N ASP A 473 19.08 9.49 -13.71
CA ASP A 473 20.29 8.80 -14.19
C ASP A 473 20.32 8.70 -15.73
N ARG A 474 19.17 8.82 -16.38
CA ARG A 474 19.00 8.69 -17.84
C ARG A 474 17.87 9.57 -18.40
N PRO A 475 17.95 10.01 -19.66
CA PRO A 475 19.02 9.73 -20.63
C PRO A 475 20.33 10.47 -20.31
N VAL A 476 21.44 9.94 -20.83
CA VAL A 476 22.79 10.51 -20.66
C VAL A 476 23.28 11.17 -21.95
N THR A 477 24.19 12.13 -21.83
CA THR A 477 24.93 12.74 -22.95
C THR A 477 25.86 11.72 -23.62
N VAL A 478 26.45 12.11 -24.76
CA VAL A 478 27.52 11.32 -25.41
C VAL A 478 28.75 11.09 -24.53
N SER A 479 28.93 11.88 -23.46
CA SER A 479 29.98 11.72 -22.46
C SER A 479 29.56 10.82 -21.28
N GLY A 480 28.37 10.22 -21.33
CA GLY A 480 27.83 9.36 -20.27
C GLY A 480 27.35 10.10 -19.02
N GLN A 481 27.15 11.43 -19.10
CA GLN A 481 26.65 12.24 -17.98
C GLN A 481 25.14 12.36 -18.07
N ALA A 482 24.43 12.25 -16.95
CA ALA A 482 22.99 12.51 -16.91
C ALA A 482 22.68 13.92 -17.40
N LEU A 483 21.54 14.07 -18.11
CA LEU A 483 21.08 15.40 -18.53
C LEU A 483 20.69 16.23 -17.31
N ASP A 484 21.24 17.44 -17.23
CA ASP A 484 20.88 18.43 -16.23
C ASP A 484 19.60 19.15 -16.69
N ILE A 485 18.45 18.77 -16.10
CA ILE A 485 17.14 19.25 -16.49
C ILE A 485 16.59 20.17 -15.40
N HIS A 486 16.24 21.39 -15.79
CA HIS A 486 15.51 22.34 -14.95
C HIS A 486 14.33 22.88 -15.72
N SER A 487 13.13 22.75 -15.17
CA SER A 487 11.93 23.30 -15.80
C SER A 487 11.17 24.21 -14.84
N LYS A 488 10.59 25.28 -15.39
CA LYS A 488 9.79 26.25 -14.65
C LYS A 488 8.33 26.13 -15.05
N ASN A 489 7.43 26.39 -14.12
CA ASN A 489 5.98 26.33 -14.36
C ASN A 489 5.53 24.98 -14.95
N SER A 490 6.12 23.89 -14.50
CA SER A 490 5.69 22.53 -14.82
C SER A 490 4.34 22.26 -14.17
N VAL A 491 3.47 21.51 -14.87
CA VAL A 491 2.19 21.07 -14.33
C VAL A 491 2.41 19.86 -13.44
N LEU A 492 2.01 19.97 -12.17
CA LEU A 492 1.76 18.83 -11.31
C LEU A 492 0.28 18.45 -11.43
N LEU A 493 0.01 17.20 -11.79
CA LEU A 493 -1.31 16.57 -11.59
C LEU A 493 -1.12 15.42 -10.62
N ASP A 494 -1.48 15.65 -9.36
CA ASP A 494 -1.41 14.65 -8.32
C ASP A 494 -2.81 14.04 -8.11
N LYS A 495 -2.83 12.71 -8.00
CA LYS A 495 -4.04 11.91 -7.86
C LYS A 495 -3.75 10.69 -7.00
N GLU A 496 -4.62 10.41 -6.04
CA GLU A 496 -4.61 9.12 -5.37
C GLU A 496 -5.72 8.24 -5.97
N PRO A 497 -5.37 7.11 -6.62
CA PRO A 497 -6.38 6.16 -7.06
C PRO A 497 -7.00 5.44 -5.85
N ARG A 498 -8.26 5.01 -6.00
CA ARG A 498 -8.92 4.10 -5.05
C ARG A 498 -8.04 2.86 -4.82
N PHE A 499 -7.91 2.42 -3.56
CA PHE A 499 -7.34 1.12 -3.25
C PHE A 499 -8.20 -0.01 -3.87
N PRO A 500 -7.62 -1.15 -4.25
CA PRO A 500 -8.38 -2.28 -4.79
C PRO A 500 -9.51 -2.68 -3.85
N ASP A 501 -10.69 -2.99 -4.38
CA ASP A 501 -11.85 -3.35 -3.58
C ASP A 501 -12.77 -4.32 -4.35
N LEU A 502 -13.77 -4.88 -3.67
CA LEU A 502 -14.80 -5.72 -4.31
C LEU A 502 -15.55 -4.93 -5.39
N ILE A 503 -15.90 -5.61 -6.47
CA ILE A 503 -16.67 -5.01 -7.57
C ILE A 503 -18.07 -5.61 -7.56
N ALA A 504 -19.08 -4.78 -7.30
CA ALA A 504 -20.48 -5.14 -7.46
C ALA A 504 -20.93 -4.89 -8.92
N LEU A 505 -21.49 -5.92 -9.55
CA LEU A 505 -22.05 -5.90 -10.89
C LEU A 505 -23.51 -6.32 -10.84
N GLU A 506 -24.32 -5.80 -11.75
CA GLU A 506 -25.67 -6.31 -11.99
C GLU A 506 -25.80 -6.65 -13.49
N TYR A 507 -26.13 -7.91 -13.78
CA TYR A 507 -26.45 -8.34 -15.14
C TYR A 507 -27.96 -8.37 -15.31
N THR A 508 -28.46 -7.76 -16.38
CA THR A 508 -29.89 -7.78 -16.71
C THR A 508 -30.12 -8.67 -17.92
N VAL A 509 -30.91 -9.72 -17.76
CA VAL A 509 -31.33 -10.59 -18.87
C VAL A 509 -32.71 -10.14 -19.34
N GLN A 510 -32.72 -9.52 -20.52
CA GLN A 510 -33.95 -9.08 -21.18
C GLN A 510 -34.41 -10.10 -22.22
N ALA A 511 -35.61 -10.64 -22.04
CA ALA A 511 -36.22 -11.56 -22.99
C ALA A 511 -36.87 -10.81 -24.17
N THR A 512 -36.32 -10.98 -25.37
CA THR A 512 -36.89 -10.39 -26.60
C THR A 512 -37.81 -11.37 -27.31
N PHE A 513 -39.13 -11.16 -27.21
CA PHE A 513 -40.13 -12.00 -27.87
C PHE A 513 -40.43 -11.54 -29.30
N LYS A 514 -40.72 -12.49 -30.20
CA LYS A 514 -41.21 -12.20 -31.56
C LYS A 514 -42.55 -11.46 -31.49
N THR A 515 -42.82 -10.59 -32.46
CA THR A 515 -44.06 -9.81 -32.54
C THR A 515 -45.28 -10.75 -32.56
N LYS A 516 -46.25 -10.54 -31.66
CA LYS A 516 -47.44 -11.39 -31.42
C LYS A 516 -47.20 -12.71 -30.65
N HIS A 517 -46.01 -12.92 -30.08
CA HIS A 517 -45.77 -13.97 -29.10
C HIS A 517 -45.69 -13.41 -27.67
N ALA A 518 -46.28 -14.16 -26.73
CA ALA A 518 -46.48 -13.86 -25.31
C ALA A 518 -47.43 -12.67 -25.01
N ALA A 519 -48.56 -12.97 -24.34
CA ALA A 519 -49.56 -11.98 -23.91
C ALA A 519 -49.21 -11.31 -22.57
N GLN A 520 -48.38 -11.97 -21.75
CA GLN A 520 -47.77 -11.44 -20.54
C GLN A 520 -46.24 -11.49 -20.70
N LYS A 521 -45.57 -10.45 -20.22
CA LYS A 521 -44.11 -10.37 -20.19
C LYS A 521 -43.68 -10.29 -18.73
N ASP A 522 -42.77 -11.17 -18.33
CA ASP A 522 -42.07 -11.03 -17.07
C ASP A 522 -41.16 -9.79 -17.11
N ALA A 523 -40.83 -9.25 -15.94
CA ALA A 523 -39.82 -8.21 -15.83
C ALA A 523 -38.44 -8.76 -16.21
N ASP A 524 -37.52 -7.87 -16.57
CA ASP A 524 -36.15 -8.26 -16.85
C ASP A 524 -35.53 -8.93 -15.61
N LEU A 525 -34.79 -10.01 -15.83
CA LEU A 525 -34.15 -10.75 -14.74
C LEU A 525 -32.83 -10.06 -14.37
N ALA A 526 -32.78 -9.44 -13.19
CA ALA A 526 -31.56 -8.88 -12.62
C ALA A 526 -30.77 -9.97 -11.87
N LEU A 527 -29.48 -10.05 -12.13
CA LEU A 527 -28.53 -11.01 -11.57
C LEU A 527 -27.36 -10.21 -10.96
N PRO A 528 -27.41 -9.89 -9.65
CA PRO A 528 -26.30 -9.25 -8.96
C PRO A 528 -25.14 -10.24 -8.82
N LEU A 529 -23.92 -9.76 -9.02
CA LEU A 529 -22.69 -10.53 -8.88
C LEU A 529 -21.62 -9.67 -8.23
N GLU A 530 -20.99 -10.18 -7.18
CA GLU A 530 -19.86 -9.55 -6.53
C GLU A 530 -18.56 -10.25 -6.93
N LEU A 531 -17.53 -9.48 -7.25
CA LEU A 531 -16.24 -9.99 -7.71
C LEU A 531 -15.13 -9.69 -6.68
N PRO A 532 -14.19 -10.63 -6.47
CA PRO A 532 -13.08 -10.48 -5.57
C PRO A 532 -12.04 -9.49 -6.10
N ILE A 533 -11.19 -9.02 -5.19
CA ILE A 533 -10.03 -8.19 -5.54
C ILE A 533 -9.04 -9.01 -6.39
N THR A 534 -8.62 -8.44 -7.51
CA THR A 534 -7.65 -9.04 -8.44
C THR A 534 -6.31 -8.33 -8.48
N ILE A 535 -6.18 -7.21 -7.77
CA ILE A 535 -5.00 -6.34 -7.84
C ILE A 535 -4.17 -6.51 -6.57
N PRO A 536 -2.89 -6.92 -6.67
CA PRO A 536 -2.00 -7.03 -5.52
C PRO A 536 -1.69 -5.65 -4.91
N PRO A 537 -1.46 -5.57 -3.59
CA PRO A 537 -1.03 -4.33 -2.96
C PRO A 537 0.22 -3.74 -3.61
N ALA A 538 0.20 -2.44 -3.90
CA ALA A 538 1.31 -1.75 -4.54
C ALA A 538 2.46 -1.40 -3.58
N GLN A 539 2.18 -1.37 -2.26
CA GLN A 539 3.17 -1.02 -1.25
C GLN A 539 4.27 -2.08 -1.17
N ILE A 540 5.52 -1.61 -1.11
CA ILE A 540 6.71 -2.47 -1.02
C ILE A 540 7.22 -2.42 0.43
N PRO A 541 7.36 -3.56 1.12
CA PRO A 541 7.94 -3.60 2.46
C PRO A 541 9.40 -3.15 2.44
N LYS A 542 9.81 -2.41 3.47
CA LYS A 542 11.21 -2.03 3.74
C LYS A 542 11.49 -2.10 5.24
N ASN A 543 12.56 -2.79 5.61
CA ASN A 543 12.95 -2.94 7.01
C ASN A 543 13.73 -1.72 7.48
N ALA A 544 13.30 -1.11 8.58
CA ALA A 544 14.02 -0.04 9.27
C ALA A 544 14.91 -0.59 10.38
N SER A 545 14.37 -1.50 11.20
CA SER A 545 15.11 -2.13 12.29
C SER A 545 14.48 -3.48 12.69
N ALA A 546 15.16 -4.21 13.58
CA ALA A 546 14.65 -5.46 14.15
C ALA A 546 15.16 -5.60 15.60
N GLY A 547 14.44 -6.36 16.42
CA GLY A 547 14.84 -6.58 17.80
C GLY A 547 14.07 -7.71 18.49
N ILE A 548 14.38 -7.92 19.78
CA ILE A 548 13.73 -8.96 20.58
C ILE A 548 12.74 -8.31 21.55
N ALA A 549 11.47 -8.71 21.44
CA ALA A 549 10.44 -8.41 22.43
C ALA A 549 10.54 -9.43 23.57
N LEU A 550 10.54 -8.95 24.81
CA LEU A 550 10.67 -9.76 26.00
C LEU A 550 9.44 -9.57 26.90
N SER A 551 8.84 -10.65 27.40
CA SER A 551 7.81 -10.54 28.45
C SER A 551 8.36 -9.83 29.70
N PRO A 552 7.51 -9.32 30.61
CA PRO A 552 7.98 -8.71 31.85
C PRO A 552 8.96 -9.60 32.63
N TYR A 553 9.91 -8.97 33.34
CA TYR A 553 10.85 -9.65 34.21
C TYR A 553 10.23 -9.87 35.59
N VAL A 554 10.11 -11.13 36.01
CA VAL A 554 9.46 -11.51 37.27
C VAL A 554 10.46 -12.31 38.11
N ARG A 555 10.60 -11.95 39.39
CA ARG A 555 11.46 -12.62 40.38
C ARG A 555 10.70 -12.91 41.66
N ASN A 556 11.17 -13.88 42.44
CA ASN A 556 10.62 -14.16 43.76
C ASN A 556 11.05 -13.10 44.80
N GLU A 557 10.42 -13.12 45.98
CA GLU A 557 10.63 -12.14 47.06
C GLU A 557 12.10 -12.05 47.52
N LYS A 558 12.79 -13.20 47.61
CA LYS A 558 14.20 -13.26 48.03
C LYS A 558 15.19 -12.90 46.94
N TYR A 559 14.74 -12.66 45.71
CA TYR A 559 15.58 -12.58 44.52
C TYR A 559 16.47 -13.82 44.29
N SER A 560 16.07 -14.99 44.80
CA SER A 560 16.78 -16.26 44.59
C SER A 560 16.35 -16.98 43.31
N ALA A 561 15.23 -16.61 42.70
CA ALA A 561 14.76 -17.17 41.44
C ALA A 561 14.04 -16.16 40.54
N THR A 562 14.05 -16.42 39.23
CA THR A 562 13.33 -15.62 38.21
C THR A 562 12.49 -16.50 37.29
N GLU A 563 11.35 -16.00 36.84
CA GLU A 563 10.54 -16.70 35.84
C GLU A 563 11.15 -16.67 34.44
N LEU A 564 10.74 -17.63 33.62
CA LEU A 564 11.15 -17.68 32.22
C LEU A 564 10.46 -16.57 31.40
N ARG A 565 11.26 -15.77 30.70
CA ARG A 565 10.72 -14.75 29.79
C ARG A 565 10.36 -15.35 28.44
N ARG A 566 9.16 -15.01 27.94
CA ARG A 566 8.80 -15.24 26.52
C ARG A 566 9.55 -14.24 25.66
N ARG A 567 10.05 -14.71 24.51
CA ARG A 567 10.90 -13.93 23.60
C ARG A 567 10.36 -14.07 22.19
N PHE A 568 10.18 -12.95 21.51
CA PHE A 568 9.73 -12.90 20.12
C PHE A 568 10.64 -11.98 19.32
N LEU A 569 10.85 -12.29 18.05
CA LEU A 569 11.48 -11.38 17.11
C LEU A 569 10.44 -10.39 16.59
N TRP A 570 10.75 -9.10 16.60
CA TRP A 570 9.95 -8.08 15.94
C TRP A 570 10.75 -7.42 14.81
N ILE A 571 10.03 -6.98 13.78
CA ILE A 571 10.55 -6.20 12.66
C ILE A 571 9.83 -4.85 12.65
N GLU A 572 10.59 -3.77 12.51
CA GLU A 572 10.07 -2.43 12.25
C GLU A 572 10.19 -2.13 10.76
N PHE A 573 9.07 -1.76 10.12
CA PHE A 573 9.06 -1.32 8.73
C PHE A 573 9.18 0.21 8.63
N GLU A 574 9.69 0.74 7.51
CA GLU A 574 9.88 2.18 7.28
C GLU A 574 8.58 3.00 7.28
N GLU A 575 7.47 2.40 6.82
CA GLU A 575 6.18 3.06 6.69
C GLU A 575 5.06 2.16 7.23
N PRO A 576 3.98 2.74 7.81
CA PRO A 576 2.75 2.01 8.10
C PRO A 576 2.16 1.38 6.83
N VAL A 577 1.36 0.33 7.00
CA VAL A 577 0.56 -0.22 5.89
C VAL A 577 -0.50 0.82 5.48
N LYS A 578 -0.56 1.16 4.19
CA LYS A 578 -1.41 2.24 3.66
C LYS A 578 -2.88 1.85 3.54
N ASP A 579 -3.14 0.65 3.00
CA ASP A 579 -4.49 0.12 2.90
C ASP A 579 -4.86 -0.58 4.21
N THR A 580 -5.93 -0.12 4.84
CA THR A 580 -6.31 -0.60 6.17
C THR A 580 -6.76 -2.07 6.21
N LYS A 581 -7.03 -2.67 5.04
CA LYS A 581 -7.37 -4.10 4.93
C LYS A 581 -6.16 -5.01 4.71
N ASP A 582 -4.98 -4.42 4.53
CA ASP A 582 -3.72 -5.12 4.29
C ASP A 582 -2.92 -5.32 5.59
N THR A 583 -1.99 -6.29 5.56
CA THR A 583 -0.96 -6.45 6.60
C THR A 583 0.35 -6.95 5.99
N TYR A 584 1.42 -7.01 6.80
CA TYR A 584 2.65 -7.68 6.43
C TYR A 584 2.54 -9.19 6.60
N PHE A 585 3.02 -9.92 5.60
CA PHE A 585 3.13 -11.37 5.58
C PHE A 585 4.59 -11.78 5.48
N ALA A 586 4.91 -12.94 6.04
CA ALA A 586 6.24 -13.53 6.01
C ALA A 586 6.18 -14.99 5.54
N ARG A 587 7.18 -15.41 4.76
CA ARG A 587 7.39 -16.81 4.37
C ARG A 587 8.87 -17.15 4.38
N ILE A 588 9.20 -18.38 4.75
CA ILE A 588 10.59 -18.85 4.80
C ILE A 588 10.99 -19.39 3.44
N LEU A 589 12.17 -18.99 3.00
CA LEU A 589 12.78 -19.47 1.77
C LEU A 589 13.87 -20.51 2.04
N ALA A 590 14.66 -20.30 3.10
CA ALA A 590 15.77 -21.18 3.42
C ALA A 590 16.11 -21.16 4.92
N TYR A 591 16.80 -22.20 5.37
CA TYR A 591 17.37 -22.34 6.70
C TYR A 591 18.84 -22.75 6.59
N ALA A 592 19.69 -22.12 7.40
CA ALA A 592 21.10 -22.47 7.54
C ALA A 592 21.49 -22.58 9.03
N PRO A 593 22.28 -23.58 9.42
CA PRO A 593 22.78 -23.69 10.79
C PRO A 593 23.76 -22.55 11.12
N ASP A 594 23.88 -22.20 12.40
CA ASP A 594 24.89 -21.23 12.84
C ASP A 594 26.29 -21.82 12.74
N GLN A 595 27.12 -21.17 11.91
CA GLN A 595 28.50 -21.60 11.65
C GLN A 595 29.39 -21.49 12.89
N LEU A 596 29.03 -20.71 13.90
CA LEU A 596 29.79 -20.67 15.15
C LEU A 596 29.60 -21.94 15.98
N ILE A 597 28.46 -22.63 15.83
CA ILE A 597 28.08 -23.78 16.66
C ILE A 597 28.26 -25.11 15.89
N SER A 598 28.04 -25.08 14.58
CA SER A 598 28.06 -26.28 13.73
C SER A 598 29.48 -26.78 13.43
N ASN A 599 29.58 -28.02 12.93
CA ASN A 599 30.82 -28.65 12.50
C ASN A 599 31.40 -28.04 11.20
N ASN A 600 30.60 -27.24 10.47
CA ASN A 600 30.90 -26.58 9.19
C ASN A 600 31.53 -27.51 8.14
N HIS A 601 31.05 -28.74 8.05
CA HIS A 601 31.39 -29.59 6.92
C HIS A 601 31.00 -28.91 5.58
N PRO A 602 31.75 -29.14 4.49
CA PRO A 602 31.56 -28.44 3.22
C PRO A 602 30.14 -28.54 2.65
N GLU A 603 29.42 -29.65 2.88
CA GLU A 603 28.02 -29.79 2.46
C GLU A 603 27.07 -28.74 3.07
N LEU A 604 27.42 -28.15 4.22
CA LEU A 604 26.62 -27.12 4.90
C LEU A 604 26.81 -25.72 4.30
N LEU A 605 27.83 -25.53 3.45
CA LEU A 605 28.14 -24.24 2.82
C LEU A 605 27.38 -24.03 1.50
N ILE A 606 26.64 -25.04 1.04
CA ILE A 606 25.86 -25.00 -0.20
C ILE A 606 24.49 -24.39 0.11
N ALA A 607 24.16 -23.28 -0.55
CA ALA A 607 22.84 -22.66 -0.43
C ALA A 607 21.75 -23.62 -0.91
N SER A 608 20.68 -23.75 -0.12
CA SER A 608 19.51 -24.52 -0.54
C SER A 608 18.75 -23.76 -1.63
N GLU A 609 18.15 -24.49 -2.57
CA GLU A 609 17.27 -23.91 -3.58
C GLU A 609 16.02 -23.34 -2.92
N GLU A 610 15.67 -22.10 -3.28
CA GLU A 610 14.51 -21.42 -2.70
C GLU A 610 13.21 -21.95 -3.33
N PRO A 611 12.19 -22.29 -2.51
CA PRO A 611 10.95 -22.83 -3.02
C PRO A 611 10.16 -21.76 -3.80
N ALA A 612 9.54 -22.19 -4.91
CA ALA A 612 8.61 -21.37 -5.67
C ALA A 612 7.46 -20.83 -4.78
N PHE A 613 6.85 -19.72 -5.19
CA PHE A 613 5.76 -19.10 -4.44
C PHE A 613 4.48 -19.94 -4.54
N PRO A 614 3.92 -20.47 -3.42
CA PRO A 614 2.87 -21.50 -3.44
C PRO A 614 1.48 -20.88 -3.58
N VAL A 615 1.27 -20.10 -4.63
CA VAL A 615 -0.04 -19.54 -5.00
C VAL A 615 -0.55 -20.23 -6.26
N ASP A 616 -1.86 -20.45 -6.32
CA ASP A 616 -2.50 -20.98 -7.52
C ASP A 616 -2.35 -19.96 -8.67
N PRO A 617 -1.87 -20.35 -9.87
CA PRO A 617 -1.80 -19.46 -11.02
C PRO A 617 -3.17 -18.93 -11.49
N GLU A 618 -4.27 -19.58 -11.11
CA GLU A 618 -5.66 -19.13 -11.35
C GLU A 618 -5.96 -18.75 -12.80
N TYR A 619 -5.55 -19.58 -13.78
CA TYR A 619 -5.79 -19.31 -15.20
C TYR A 619 -7.27 -19.05 -15.54
N ILE A 620 -8.19 -19.68 -14.81
CA ILE A 620 -9.65 -19.48 -14.92
C ILE A 620 -10.25 -19.51 -13.51
N ARG A 621 -11.07 -18.52 -13.17
CA ARG A 621 -11.84 -18.47 -11.93
C ARG A 621 -13.33 -18.34 -12.22
N VAL A 622 -14.15 -19.19 -11.57
CA VAL A 622 -15.61 -19.18 -11.69
C VAL A 622 -16.19 -18.57 -10.42
N ILE A 623 -17.06 -17.57 -10.57
CA ILE A 623 -17.74 -16.90 -9.47
C ILE A 623 -19.24 -17.01 -9.70
N THR A 624 -19.96 -17.48 -8.70
CA THR A 624 -21.44 -17.57 -8.74
C THR A 624 -22.08 -16.58 -7.77
N PRO A 625 -23.32 -16.13 -8.02
CA PRO A 625 -24.05 -15.28 -7.08
C PRO A 625 -24.07 -15.88 -5.67
N ASN A 626 -23.86 -15.05 -4.65
CA ASN A 626 -23.80 -15.43 -3.23
C ASN A 626 -22.71 -16.44 -2.86
N GLN A 627 -21.65 -16.59 -3.68
CA GLN A 627 -20.49 -17.38 -3.30
C GLN A 627 -19.78 -16.76 -2.09
N SER A 628 -19.41 -17.59 -1.12
CA SER A 628 -18.63 -17.17 0.05
C SER A 628 -17.15 -16.98 -0.30
N ASN A 629 -16.45 -16.14 0.47
CA ASN A 629 -15.00 -15.99 0.37
C ASN A 629 -14.29 -17.35 0.55
N ASP A 630 -13.44 -17.70 -0.43
CA ASP A 630 -12.67 -18.94 -0.46
C ASP A 630 -11.25 -18.81 0.10
N ASN A 631 -10.87 -17.62 0.59
CA ASN A 631 -9.56 -17.31 1.15
C ASN A 631 -8.39 -17.66 0.21
N ALA A 632 -8.61 -17.55 -1.11
CA ALA A 632 -7.63 -18.00 -2.11
C ALA A 632 -6.24 -17.41 -1.86
N GLY A 633 -5.24 -18.30 -1.78
CA GLY A 633 -3.84 -17.96 -1.55
C GLY A 633 -3.48 -17.51 -0.12
N LEU A 634 -4.43 -17.39 0.81
CA LEU A 634 -4.16 -16.85 2.16
C LEU A 634 -3.09 -17.65 2.92
N ASP A 635 -3.11 -18.98 2.80
CA ASP A 635 -2.17 -19.87 3.49
C ASP A 635 -0.78 -19.96 2.82
N ALA A 636 -0.56 -19.24 1.71
CA ALA A 636 0.74 -19.22 1.03
C ALA A 636 1.83 -18.50 1.86
N MET A 637 1.43 -17.59 2.76
CA MET A 637 2.33 -16.87 3.67
C MET A 637 1.68 -16.72 5.05
N GLN A 638 2.50 -16.55 6.09
CA GLN A 638 2.01 -16.31 7.44
C GLN A 638 1.80 -14.81 7.69
N PRO A 639 0.63 -14.37 8.18
CA PRO A 639 0.43 -12.98 8.58
C PRO A 639 1.29 -12.65 9.81
N MET A 640 1.92 -11.47 9.80
CA MET A 640 2.64 -10.93 10.95
C MET A 640 1.67 -10.26 11.93
N GLU A 641 2.02 -10.25 13.21
CA GLU A 641 1.17 -9.67 14.26
C GLU A 641 1.59 -8.23 14.55
N LYS A 642 0.71 -7.28 14.26
CA LYS A 642 0.95 -5.85 14.48
C LYS A 642 1.00 -5.52 15.97
N ALA A 643 1.95 -4.67 16.38
CA ALA A 643 2.01 -4.17 17.74
C ALA A 643 0.78 -3.31 18.08
N THR A 644 0.36 -3.34 19.36
CA THR A 644 -0.81 -2.58 19.83
C THR A 644 -0.56 -1.08 19.99
N ASP A 645 0.70 -0.70 20.13
CA ASP A 645 1.17 0.66 20.41
C ASP A 645 2.00 1.26 19.25
N SER A 646 2.10 0.54 18.11
CA SER A 646 2.82 1.02 16.95
C SER A 646 2.24 0.52 15.63
N ASP A 647 2.19 1.41 14.64
CA ASP A 647 1.74 1.08 13.29
C ASP A 647 2.83 0.49 12.38
N ARG A 648 4.06 0.38 12.90
CA ARG A 648 5.26 0.00 12.14
C ARG A 648 5.98 -1.22 12.69
N HIS A 649 5.70 -1.64 13.92
CA HIS A 649 6.32 -2.80 14.56
C HIS A 649 5.42 -4.02 14.44
N TYR A 650 6.00 -5.14 14.02
CA TYR A 650 5.29 -6.40 13.83
C TYR A 650 6.10 -7.56 14.40
N LEU A 651 5.44 -8.45 15.16
CA LEU A 651 6.04 -9.71 15.58
C LEU A 651 6.14 -10.65 14.37
N LEU A 652 7.33 -11.22 14.17
CA LEU A 652 7.56 -12.25 13.17
C LEU A 652 7.15 -13.61 13.76
N PRO A 653 6.10 -14.26 13.23
CA PRO A 653 5.69 -15.58 13.71
C PRO A 653 6.81 -16.60 13.53
N LEU A 654 6.81 -17.61 14.41
CA LEU A 654 7.70 -18.75 14.26
C LEU A 654 7.37 -19.51 12.96
N PRO A 655 8.39 -20.09 12.31
CA PRO A 655 8.21 -20.99 11.18
C PRO A 655 7.11 -22.04 11.42
N PRO A 656 6.24 -22.34 10.43
CA PRO A 656 5.25 -23.40 10.58
C PRO A 656 5.91 -24.73 10.98
N GLY A 657 5.37 -25.37 12.00
CA GLY A 657 5.90 -26.65 12.52
C GLY A 657 7.06 -26.52 13.51
N LEU A 658 7.59 -25.32 13.76
CA LEU A 658 8.59 -25.08 14.80
C LEU A 658 7.97 -24.44 16.05
N HIS A 659 8.64 -24.61 17.18
CA HIS A 659 8.32 -23.99 18.47
C HIS A 659 9.56 -23.30 19.06
N SER A 660 9.39 -22.54 20.14
CA SER A 660 10.47 -21.72 20.73
C SER A 660 11.69 -22.51 21.22
N GLU A 661 11.49 -23.79 21.53
CA GLU A 661 12.53 -24.72 21.98
C GLU A 661 13.08 -25.63 20.85
N SER A 662 12.68 -25.42 19.59
CA SER A 662 13.19 -26.20 18.46
C SER A 662 14.68 -25.90 18.23
N PRO A 663 15.57 -26.91 18.01
CA PRO A 663 17.00 -26.68 17.79
C PRO A 663 17.31 -25.78 16.58
N GLU A 664 16.41 -25.72 15.59
CA GLU A 664 16.51 -24.83 14.44
C GLU A 664 16.58 -23.35 14.86
N MET A 665 16.04 -22.98 16.04
CA MET A 665 16.11 -21.61 16.56
C MET A 665 17.55 -21.15 16.87
N PHE A 666 18.55 -22.04 16.88
CA PHE A 666 19.95 -21.65 16.92
C PHE A 666 20.48 -21.16 15.57
N GLY A 667 19.84 -21.51 14.45
CA GLY A 667 20.30 -21.16 13.11
C GLY A 667 19.73 -19.86 12.57
N PHE A 668 19.97 -19.64 11.29
CA PHE A 668 19.53 -18.46 10.54
C PHE A 668 18.50 -18.84 9.48
N PHE A 669 17.50 -17.99 9.33
CA PHE A 669 16.43 -18.11 8.36
C PHE A 669 16.58 -17.04 7.27
N THR A 670 16.16 -17.40 6.07
CA THR A 670 15.91 -16.44 4.99
C THR A 670 14.40 -16.31 4.85
N TYR A 671 13.90 -15.07 4.98
CA TYR A 671 12.49 -14.74 4.82
C TYR A 671 12.26 -13.94 3.55
N GLU A 672 11.07 -14.09 2.99
CA GLU A 672 10.44 -13.05 2.18
C GLU A 672 9.32 -12.37 2.97
N PHE A 673 9.23 -11.05 2.84
CA PHE A 673 8.15 -10.23 3.35
C PHE A 673 7.35 -9.62 2.20
N ARG A 674 6.03 -9.55 2.34
CA ARG A 674 5.12 -8.91 1.38
C ARG A 674 4.02 -8.17 2.13
N VAL A 675 3.51 -7.08 1.55
CA VAL A 675 2.19 -6.54 1.95
C VAL A 675 1.12 -7.37 1.25
N GLY A 676 0.05 -7.75 1.95
CA GLY A 676 -1.03 -8.56 1.38
C GLY A 676 -2.40 -8.23 1.94
N HIS A 677 -3.45 -8.51 1.15
CA HIS A 677 -4.85 -8.39 1.57
C HIS A 677 -5.14 -9.39 2.69
N TYR A 678 -5.63 -8.90 3.83
CA TYR A 678 -5.83 -9.72 5.02
C TYR A 678 -7.25 -9.68 5.54
N ARG A 679 -7.67 -8.62 6.22
CA ARG A 679 -8.97 -8.54 6.90
C ARG A 679 -9.60 -7.16 6.78
N TYR A 680 -10.93 -7.14 6.64
CA TYR A 680 -11.68 -5.89 6.69
C TYR A 680 -11.66 -5.29 8.09
N ASN A 681 -11.57 -3.96 8.17
CA ASN A 681 -11.58 -3.21 9.42
C ASN A 681 -12.97 -2.64 9.76
N ASP A 682 -13.91 -2.72 8.84
CA ASP A 682 -15.26 -2.16 8.91
C ASP A 682 -16.33 -3.22 8.58
N THR A 683 -17.60 -2.84 8.63
CA THR A 683 -18.73 -3.71 8.31
C THR A 683 -19.63 -3.01 7.32
N THR A 684 -19.89 -3.65 6.19
CA THR A 684 -20.74 -3.15 5.11
C THR A 684 -21.88 -4.12 4.85
N ALA A 685 -22.65 -3.89 3.78
CA ALA A 685 -23.62 -4.87 3.29
C ALA A 685 -22.97 -6.13 2.72
N HIS A 686 -21.68 -6.07 2.35
CA HIS A 686 -20.95 -7.10 1.62
C HIS A 686 -20.01 -7.93 2.49
N HIS A 687 -19.46 -7.34 3.55
CA HIS A 687 -18.48 -7.98 4.41
C HIS A 687 -18.61 -7.53 5.87
N LYS A 688 -18.03 -8.32 6.77
CA LYS A 688 -17.97 -8.00 8.21
C LYS A 688 -16.57 -7.61 8.64
N LYS A 689 -16.51 -6.87 9.75
CA LYS A 689 -15.23 -6.55 10.40
C LYS A 689 -14.55 -7.84 10.82
N ASP A 690 -13.23 -7.88 10.65
CA ASP A 690 -12.34 -9.02 10.91
C ASP A 690 -12.57 -10.24 10.00
N GLU A 691 -13.48 -10.14 9.03
CA GLU A 691 -13.60 -11.13 7.94
C GLU A 691 -12.40 -11.00 7.00
N ASN A 692 -11.93 -12.13 6.49
CA ASN A 692 -10.83 -12.12 5.53
C ASN A 692 -11.25 -11.38 4.26
N VAL A 693 -10.33 -10.64 3.67
CA VAL A 693 -10.55 -9.95 2.40
C VAL A 693 -10.73 -10.98 1.29
N TRP A 694 -11.79 -10.81 0.49
CA TRP A 694 -12.06 -11.69 -0.65
C TRP A 694 -11.25 -11.22 -1.86
N SER A 695 -10.16 -11.95 -2.12
CA SER A 695 -9.26 -11.71 -3.24
C SER A 695 -8.98 -13.01 -3.98
N THR A 696 -8.52 -12.85 -5.22
CA THR A 696 -7.81 -13.91 -5.94
C THR A 696 -6.47 -14.22 -5.28
N ALA A 697 -5.94 -15.43 -5.49
CA ALA A 697 -4.62 -15.82 -5.01
C ALA A 697 -3.52 -14.94 -5.63
N GLN A 698 -3.61 -14.67 -6.94
CA GLN A 698 -2.66 -13.78 -7.64
C GLN A 698 -2.79 -12.31 -7.22
N GLY A 699 -4.01 -11.89 -6.86
CA GLY A 699 -4.26 -10.55 -6.34
C GLY A 699 -3.90 -10.38 -4.86
N ARG A 700 -3.48 -11.41 -4.13
CA ARG A 700 -3.36 -11.34 -2.66
C ARG A 700 -2.12 -10.62 -2.15
N PHE A 701 -0.95 -10.91 -2.72
CA PHE A 701 0.33 -10.44 -2.18
C PHE A 701 1.07 -9.51 -3.14
N GLY A 702 1.59 -8.42 -2.59
CA GLY A 702 2.38 -7.42 -3.30
C GLY A 702 3.81 -7.87 -3.61
N ARG A 703 4.67 -6.89 -3.85
CA ARG A 703 6.09 -7.11 -4.20
C ARG A 703 6.89 -7.65 -3.02
N VAL A 704 7.94 -8.41 -3.34
CA VAL A 704 8.77 -9.15 -2.40
C VAL A 704 9.89 -8.30 -1.80
N LEU A 705 10.11 -8.43 -0.50
CA LEU A 705 11.35 -8.05 0.19
C LEU A 705 12.02 -9.31 0.72
N ARG A 706 13.20 -9.65 0.19
CA ARG A 706 13.98 -10.80 0.65
C ARG A 706 14.98 -10.36 1.74
N ALA A 707 14.99 -11.07 2.87
CA ALA A 707 15.87 -10.80 4.00
C ALA A 707 16.57 -12.09 4.47
N THR A 708 17.90 -12.09 4.44
CA THR A 708 18.75 -13.23 4.83
C THR A 708 19.34 -13.04 6.21
N GLY A 709 19.70 -14.15 6.88
CA GLY A 709 20.43 -14.09 8.15
C GLY A 709 19.56 -13.71 9.35
N ILE A 710 18.25 -13.94 9.28
CA ILE A 710 17.33 -13.64 10.37
C ILE A 710 17.43 -14.74 11.42
N GLN A 711 17.75 -14.38 12.67
CA GLN A 711 17.83 -15.30 13.79
C GLN A 711 16.66 -15.07 14.75
N HIS A 712 15.89 -16.12 15.02
CA HIS A 712 14.89 -16.11 16.09
C HIS A 712 15.56 -16.21 17.46
N PRO A 713 14.89 -15.83 18.56
CA PRO A 713 15.45 -16.00 19.89
C PRO A 713 15.86 -17.46 20.16
N ALA A 714 17.12 -17.67 20.57
CA ALA A 714 17.66 -19.00 20.82
C ALA A 714 16.85 -19.78 21.88
N PRO A 715 16.76 -21.11 21.81
CA PRO A 715 16.08 -21.94 22.80
C PRO A 715 16.50 -21.65 24.24
N THR A 716 15.59 -21.85 25.18
CA THR A 716 15.82 -21.56 26.58
C THR A 716 16.98 -22.39 27.13
N LEU A 717 17.92 -21.73 27.83
CA LEU A 717 18.94 -22.46 28.58
C LEU A 717 18.36 -22.91 29.92
N THR A 718 18.19 -24.21 30.09
CA THR A 718 17.79 -24.79 31.38
C THR A 718 19.01 -25.20 32.17
N CYS A 719 19.04 -24.94 33.48
CA CYS A 719 20.04 -25.53 34.36
C CYS A 719 19.38 -26.40 35.43
N THR A 720 20.02 -27.50 35.78
CA THR A 720 19.60 -28.40 36.85
C THR A 720 20.57 -28.23 38.01
N VAL A 721 20.02 -27.88 39.17
CA VAL A 721 20.77 -27.51 40.37
C VAL A 721 20.45 -28.50 41.47
N ASN A 722 21.46 -29.10 42.06
CA ASN A 722 21.30 -30.03 43.17
C ASN A 722 22.35 -29.75 44.25
N ARG A 723 21.96 -29.92 45.50
CA ARG A 723 22.85 -29.75 46.65
C ARG A 723 22.63 -30.91 47.62
N ASP A 724 23.72 -31.54 48.05
CA ASP A 724 23.73 -32.56 49.11
C ASP A 724 24.58 -32.06 50.30
N GLU A 725 24.85 -32.93 51.28
CA GLU A 725 25.64 -32.61 52.48
C GLU A 725 27.10 -32.22 52.17
N GLU A 726 27.66 -32.67 51.03
CA GLU A 726 29.06 -32.47 50.68
C GLU A 726 29.26 -31.42 49.59
N LYS A 727 28.35 -31.33 48.61
CA LYS A 727 28.54 -30.55 47.39
C LYS A 727 27.26 -29.97 46.79
N LEU A 728 27.46 -28.87 46.07
CA LEU A 728 26.52 -28.28 45.11
C LEU A 728 27.01 -28.61 43.71
N TYR A 729 26.13 -29.10 42.85
CA TYR A 729 26.45 -29.37 41.46
C TYR A 729 25.38 -28.86 40.51
N VAL A 730 25.84 -28.38 39.36
CA VAL A 730 24.99 -27.79 38.31
C VAL A 730 25.31 -28.46 36.99
N SER A 731 24.26 -28.75 36.22
CA SER A 731 24.38 -29.23 34.85
C SER A 731 23.49 -28.44 33.91
N ALA A 732 23.94 -28.25 32.67
CA ALA A 732 23.19 -27.53 31.63
C ALA A 732 23.53 -28.08 30.23
N PRO A 733 22.57 -28.07 29.28
CA PRO A 733 22.79 -28.54 27.91
C PRO A 733 23.51 -27.48 27.06
N TYR A 734 24.44 -27.92 26.21
CA TYR A 734 25.04 -27.08 25.18
C TYR A 734 24.05 -26.81 24.04
N ALA A 735 24.25 -25.71 23.31
CA ALA A 735 23.53 -25.40 22.09
C ALA A 735 23.74 -26.47 21.02
N VAL A 736 22.69 -26.83 20.28
CA VAL A 736 22.72 -27.89 19.27
C VAL A 736 22.39 -27.30 17.91
N ALA A 737 23.36 -27.33 16.99
CA ALA A 737 23.11 -27.00 15.59
C ALA A 737 22.48 -28.19 14.87
N VAL A 738 21.44 -27.94 14.10
CA VAL A 738 20.76 -28.97 13.29
C VAL A 738 20.73 -28.59 11.82
N HIS A 739 20.74 -29.57 10.93
CA HIS A 739 20.47 -29.35 9.50
C HIS A 739 19.75 -30.57 8.92
N LYS A 740 18.59 -30.33 8.28
CA LYS A 740 17.72 -31.39 7.74
C LYS A 740 17.42 -32.50 8.77
N GLY A 741 17.13 -32.09 10.01
CA GLY A 741 16.80 -32.99 11.12
C GLY A 741 18.00 -33.76 11.72
N LYS A 742 19.24 -33.50 11.27
CA LYS A 742 20.44 -34.13 11.81
C LYS A 742 21.17 -33.19 12.76
N ASN A 743 21.72 -33.73 13.85
CA ASN A 743 22.64 -33.02 14.72
C ASN A 743 23.98 -32.83 13.99
N ILE A 744 24.41 -31.59 13.85
CA ILE A 744 25.65 -31.20 13.17
C ILE A 744 26.49 -30.29 14.06
N ILE A 745 26.30 -30.38 15.39
CA ILE A 745 27.12 -29.67 16.36
C ILE A 745 28.60 -30.01 16.17
N SER A 746 29.48 -29.04 16.43
CA SER A 746 30.91 -29.34 16.56
C SER A 746 31.16 -30.38 17.65
N ASP A 747 32.08 -31.30 17.38
CA ASP A 747 32.65 -32.24 18.34
C ASP A 747 34.16 -31.97 18.55
N PRO A 748 34.58 -31.42 19.70
CA PRO A 748 33.76 -31.03 20.87
C PRO A 748 32.91 -29.77 20.63
N PRO A 749 31.90 -29.48 21.49
CA PRO A 749 31.16 -28.22 21.45
C PRO A 749 32.10 -27.03 21.57
N ARG A 750 31.87 -26.00 20.76
CA ARG A 750 32.71 -24.79 20.73
C ARG A 750 32.24 -23.71 21.71
N THR A 751 30.95 -23.67 22.02
CA THR A 751 30.40 -22.73 23.00
C THR A 751 30.95 -23.04 24.39
N GLU A 752 31.05 -22.00 25.23
CA GLU A 752 31.46 -22.17 26.62
C GLU A 752 30.25 -22.00 27.53
N LEU A 753 30.02 -22.98 28.42
CA LEU A 753 29.01 -22.88 29.46
C LEU A 753 29.67 -22.46 30.77
N TRP A 754 29.17 -21.40 31.36
CA TRP A 754 29.62 -20.90 32.65
C TRP A 754 28.46 -20.87 33.64
N CYS A 755 28.73 -21.17 34.91
CA CYS A 755 27.76 -21.07 36.00
C CYS A 755 28.27 -20.07 37.03
N LEU A 756 27.42 -19.10 37.34
CA LEU A 756 27.64 -18.06 38.33
C LEU A 756 26.89 -18.46 39.61
N LEU A 757 27.60 -18.49 40.74
CA LEU A 757 27.04 -18.76 42.06
C LEU A 757 26.82 -17.43 42.80
N TYR A 758 25.59 -17.16 43.20
CA TYR A 758 25.20 -15.95 43.91
C TYR A 758 24.73 -16.25 45.33
N ALA A 759 24.96 -15.30 46.25
CA ALA A 759 24.27 -15.20 47.52
C ALA A 759 23.26 -14.05 47.51
N GLN A 760 22.10 -14.29 48.11
CA GLN A 760 21.09 -13.25 48.31
C GLN A 760 21.38 -12.48 49.60
N VAL A 761 21.55 -11.17 49.48
CA VAL A 761 21.80 -10.27 50.61
C VAL A 761 20.66 -9.27 50.72
N LYS A 762 20.13 -9.12 51.93
CA LYS A 762 19.06 -8.16 52.20
C LYS A 762 19.64 -6.74 52.19
N GLN A 763 18.97 -5.82 51.51
CA GLN A 763 19.35 -4.41 51.51
C GLN A 763 19.29 -3.82 52.93
N ALA A 764 20.14 -2.84 53.21
CA ALA A 764 20.24 -2.22 54.53
C ALA A 764 18.95 -1.50 54.98
N ASP A 765 18.11 -1.08 54.03
CA ASP A 765 16.78 -0.51 54.27
C ASP A 765 15.69 -1.56 54.51
N ASN A 766 16.06 -2.85 54.48
CA ASN A 766 15.19 -4.00 54.68
C ASN A 766 14.07 -4.15 53.61
N GLN A 767 14.13 -3.42 52.50
CA GLN A 767 13.06 -3.37 51.50
C GLN A 767 13.16 -4.47 50.43
N ASP A 768 14.36 -4.99 50.17
CA ASP A 768 14.59 -5.91 49.05
C ASP A 768 15.84 -6.77 49.25
N PHE A 769 16.08 -7.73 48.36
CA PHE A 769 17.31 -8.51 48.25
C PHE A 769 18.15 -8.11 47.02
N ARG A 770 19.46 -8.34 47.09
CA ARG A 770 20.44 -8.18 46.01
C ARG A 770 21.31 -9.43 45.90
N ASN A 771 21.79 -9.72 44.70
CA ASN A 771 22.63 -10.88 44.42
C ASN A 771 24.11 -10.46 44.43
N ILE A 772 24.90 -11.08 45.30
CA ILE A 772 26.37 -10.93 45.31
C ILE A 772 26.98 -12.17 44.65
N LEU A 773 27.81 -11.95 43.63
CA LEU A 773 28.52 -13.04 42.96
C LEU A 773 29.60 -13.58 43.90
N LEU A 774 29.51 -14.87 44.23
CA LEU A 774 30.51 -15.58 45.05
C LEU A 774 31.58 -16.22 44.17
N ASP A 775 31.16 -16.87 43.08
CA ASP A 775 32.08 -17.62 42.22
C ASP A 775 31.54 -17.80 40.80
N ASP A 776 32.45 -18.01 39.85
CA ASP A 776 32.19 -18.30 38.45
C ASP A 776 33.04 -19.50 37.99
N LYS A 777 32.39 -20.56 37.52
CA LYS A 777 33.07 -21.76 37.02
C LYS A 777 32.55 -22.19 35.66
N MET A 778 33.44 -22.70 34.81
CA MET A 778 33.06 -23.31 33.53
C MET A 778 32.56 -24.73 33.74
N LEU A 779 31.43 -25.05 33.12
CA LEU A 779 30.93 -26.43 33.02
C LEU A 779 31.75 -27.19 31.98
N ASP A 780 32.08 -28.44 32.30
CA ASP A 780 32.83 -29.32 31.39
C ASP A 780 31.95 -30.47 30.91
N TRP A 781 31.96 -30.72 29.59
CA TRP A 781 31.14 -31.75 28.96
C TRP A 781 31.70 -33.16 29.16
N ASN A 782 33.00 -33.29 29.47
CA ASN A 782 33.70 -34.55 29.66
C ASN A 782 33.43 -35.20 31.02
N VAL A 783 32.82 -34.47 31.95
CA VAL A 783 32.64 -34.94 33.34
C VAL A 783 31.18 -35.04 33.71
N ARG A 784 30.89 -35.94 34.65
CA ARG A 784 29.62 -36.05 35.38
C ARG A 784 29.92 -36.06 36.88
N VAL A 785 28.86 -36.01 37.68
CA VAL A 785 28.96 -36.07 39.14
C VAL A 785 29.30 -37.50 39.56
N GLU A 786 30.37 -37.67 40.32
CA GLU A 786 30.69 -38.95 40.98
C GLU A 786 29.83 -39.10 42.24
N HIS A 787 29.12 -40.22 42.38
CA HIS A 787 28.25 -40.47 43.54
C HIS A 787 28.87 -41.47 44.54
N ASP A 788 29.85 -42.28 44.12
CA ASP A 788 30.53 -43.23 45.00
C ASP A 788 31.72 -42.57 45.70
N LYS A 789 31.68 -42.58 47.04
CA LYS A 789 32.68 -41.95 47.91
C LYS A 789 34.00 -42.74 47.99
N ARG A 790 34.05 -43.98 47.50
CA ARG A 790 35.19 -44.90 47.63
C ARG A 790 35.85 -45.27 46.31
N VAL A 791 35.53 -44.57 45.22
CA VAL A 791 36.08 -44.88 43.89
C VAL A 791 37.59 -44.69 43.87
N ASP A 792 38.33 -45.74 43.52
CA ASP A 792 39.76 -45.63 43.24
C ASP A 792 39.99 -45.28 41.77
N TRP A 793 40.24 -44.00 41.49
CA TRP A 793 40.56 -43.53 40.14
C TRP A 793 41.77 -44.24 39.50
N ALA A 794 42.70 -44.77 40.30
CA ALA A 794 43.86 -45.50 39.79
C ALA A 794 43.47 -46.87 39.22
N ALA A 795 42.42 -47.50 39.77
CA ALA A 795 41.90 -48.78 39.32
C ALA A 795 40.91 -48.64 38.14
N VAL A 796 40.19 -47.52 38.03
CA VAL A 796 39.10 -47.33 37.06
C VAL A 796 39.55 -46.63 35.76
N TYR A 797 40.49 -45.68 35.85
CA TYR A 797 40.86 -44.83 34.72
C TYR A 797 42.30 -45.03 34.26
N THR A 798 42.53 -44.89 32.96
CA THR A 798 43.87 -44.81 32.35
C THR A 798 44.61 -43.53 32.78
N ASP A 799 45.93 -43.48 32.58
CA ASP A 799 46.71 -42.29 32.95
C ASP A 799 46.27 -41.02 32.19
N GLU A 800 45.90 -41.14 30.90
CA GLU A 800 45.36 -40.02 30.11
C GLU A 800 44.01 -39.52 30.66
N GLN A 801 43.11 -40.44 30.99
CA GLN A 801 41.81 -40.14 31.58
C GLN A 801 41.94 -39.46 32.96
N ARG A 802 42.89 -39.93 33.79
CA ARG A 802 43.20 -39.29 35.08
C ARG A 802 43.79 -37.90 34.90
N MET A 803 44.59 -37.66 33.87
CA MET A 803 45.09 -36.32 33.54
C MET A 803 43.97 -35.36 33.12
N THR A 804 42.96 -35.85 32.39
CA THR A 804 41.75 -35.07 32.06
C THR A 804 40.98 -34.68 33.32
N LEU A 805 40.70 -35.63 34.22
CA LEU A 805 40.02 -35.35 35.50
C LEU A 805 40.81 -34.34 36.36
N LYS A 806 42.14 -34.50 36.45
CA LYS A 806 43.02 -33.55 37.13
C LYS A 806 42.97 -32.16 36.50
N ARG A 807 42.96 -32.06 35.17
CA ARG A 807 42.88 -30.77 34.47
C ARG A 807 41.58 -30.05 34.76
N VAL A 808 40.45 -30.74 34.74
CA VAL A 808 39.13 -30.17 35.09
C VAL A 808 39.12 -29.68 36.55
N ALA A 809 39.73 -30.44 37.46
CA ALA A 809 39.86 -30.04 38.86
C ALA A 809 40.76 -28.79 39.03
N ILE A 810 41.93 -28.75 38.38
CA ILE A 810 42.88 -27.62 38.42
C ILE A 810 42.26 -26.37 37.80
N ARG A 811 41.55 -26.50 36.68
CA ARG A 811 40.90 -25.37 36.00
C ARG A 811 39.84 -24.70 36.87
N ASN A 812 39.17 -25.47 37.72
CA ASN A 812 38.17 -24.99 38.66
C ASN A 812 38.74 -24.64 40.05
N TRP A 813 40.07 -24.66 40.20
CA TRP A 813 40.77 -24.34 41.43
C TRP A 813 40.93 -22.81 41.61
N LYS A 814 40.93 -22.35 42.86
CA LYS A 814 41.17 -20.95 43.26
C LYS A 814 42.19 -20.95 44.39
N ASP A 815 43.21 -20.11 44.27
CA ASP A 815 44.34 -20.01 45.21
C ASP A 815 43.91 -19.57 46.63
N GLU A 816 42.80 -18.84 46.74
CA GLU A 816 42.29 -18.23 47.98
C GLU A 816 41.51 -19.19 48.89
N LEU A 817 41.32 -20.46 48.49
CA LEU A 817 40.46 -21.42 49.19
C LEU A 817 41.22 -22.69 49.58
N ASP A 818 41.07 -23.13 50.84
CA ASP A 818 41.64 -24.39 51.35
C ASP A 818 40.67 -25.53 51.02
N TYR A 819 40.81 -26.06 49.81
CA TYR A 819 39.91 -27.05 49.26
C TYR A 819 40.21 -28.47 49.78
N GLY A 820 39.29 -29.04 50.56
CA GLY A 820 39.31 -30.45 50.95
C GLY A 820 39.23 -31.40 49.74
N ASN A 821 40.25 -32.25 49.58
CA ASN A 821 40.33 -33.51 48.84
C ASN A 821 39.34 -33.74 47.66
N PHE A 822 39.43 -32.95 46.57
CA PHE A 822 38.64 -33.07 45.33
C PHE A 822 38.88 -34.35 44.49
N ARG A 823 39.59 -35.35 45.03
CA ARG A 823 40.03 -36.53 44.27
C ARG A 823 38.91 -37.48 43.84
N HIS A 824 37.65 -37.24 44.22
CA HIS A 824 36.54 -38.19 43.97
C HIS A 824 35.19 -37.53 43.64
N VAL A 825 35.14 -36.27 43.17
CA VAL A 825 33.84 -35.60 42.89
C VAL A 825 33.41 -35.65 41.42
N TYR A 826 34.35 -35.86 40.50
CA TYR A 826 34.11 -35.97 39.06
C TYR A 826 34.33 -37.40 38.57
N GLN A 827 33.45 -37.87 37.69
CA GLN A 827 33.64 -39.07 36.88
C GLN A 827 33.67 -38.68 35.40
N LEU A 828 34.38 -39.43 34.54
CA LEU A 828 34.33 -39.15 33.10
C LEU A 828 32.99 -39.58 32.52
N ALA A 829 32.45 -38.78 31.59
CA ALA A 829 31.30 -39.18 30.81
C ALA A 829 31.69 -40.37 29.91
N ASP A 830 30.89 -41.44 29.91
CA ASP A 830 31.09 -42.54 28.95
C ASP A 830 30.73 -42.05 27.54
N ILE A 831 31.74 -41.93 26.68
CA ILE A 831 31.61 -41.43 25.31
C ILE A 831 31.48 -42.59 24.31
N THR A 832 31.69 -43.83 24.76
CA THR A 832 31.74 -45.02 23.89
C THR A 832 30.38 -45.70 23.73
N THR A 833 29.48 -45.53 24.71
CA THR A 833 28.13 -46.12 24.72
C THR A 833 27.01 -45.10 24.48
N VAL A 834 27.33 -43.80 24.41
CA VAL A 834 26.37 -42.70 24.23
C VAL A 834 26.12 -42.42 22.75
N ASN A 835 24.85 -42.20 22.40
CA ASN A 835 24.45 -41.76 21.06
C ASN A 835 25.19 -40.46 20.70
N LYS A 836 26.01 -40.48 19.65
CA LYS A 836 26.78 -39.31 19.17
C LYS A 836 25.89 -38.12 18.80
N ASP A 837 24.63 -38.39 18.46
CA ASP A 837 23.63 -37.37 18.12
C ASP A 837 22.96 -36.76 19.36
N ALA A 838 23.24 -37.26 20.57
CA ALA A 838 22.63 -36.75 21.80
C ALA A 838 23.18 -35.37 22.20
N THR A 839 22.31 -34.55 22.80
CA THR A 839 22.69 -33.27 23.39
C THR A 839 23.76 -33.48 24.46
N LYS A 840 24.87 -32.76 24.34
CA LYS A 840 25.94 -32.77 25.33
C LYS A 840 25.56 -31.89 26.52
N TYR A 841 25.92 -32.33 27.72
CA TYR A 841 25.68 -31.61 28.97
C TYR A 841 27.01 -31.27 29.63
N GLY A 842 27.16 -30.01 30.04
CA GLY A 842 28.25 -29.57 30.91
C GLY A 842 27.91 -29.83 32.37
N THR A 843 28.91 -30.12 33.20
CA THR A 843 28.76 -30.30 34.66
C THR A 843 29.82 -29.51 35.41
N VAL A 844 29.44 -28.92 36.55
CA VAL A 844 30.37 -28.25 37.49
C VAL A 844 29.97 -28.46 38.94
N ILE A 845 30.96 -28.43 39.85
CA ILE A 845 30.79 -28.76 41.27
C ILE A 845 31.48 -27.73 42.18
N TRP A 846 30.81 -27.39 43.28
CA TRP A 846 31.35 -26.71 44.45
C TRP A 846 31.23 -27.61 45.68
N SER A 847 32.26 -27.64 46.54
CA SER A 847 32.12 -28.25 47.86
C SER A 847 31.40 -27.29 48.80
N ASN A 848 30.58 -27.80 49.72
CA ASN A 848 29.91 -26.96 50.72
C ASN A 848 30.91 -26.20 51.60
N ASN A 849 32.05 -26.83 51.94
CA ASN A 849 33.14 -26.14 52.66
C ASN A 849 33.67 -24.94 51.86
N GLY A 850 33.89 -25.09 50.54
CA GLY A 850 34.32 -23.99 49.69
C GLY A 850 33.28 -22.86 49.61
N ILE A 851 31.99 -23.19 49.57
CA ILE A 851 30.91 -22.19 49.61
C ILE A 851 30.90 -21.43 50.94
N ASN A 852 31.05 -22.12 52.08
CA ASN A 852 31.12 -21.47 53.40
C ASN A 852 32.33 -20.53 53.51
N GLN A 853 33.48 -20.93 52.97
CA GLN A 853 34.66 -20.07 52.90
C GLN A 853 34.40 -18.83 52.03
N LEU A 854 33.77 -18.97 50.87
CA LEU A 854 33.39 -17.85 50.00
C LEU A 854 32.41 -16.90 50.71
N LEU A 855 31.39 -17.41 51.39
CA LEU A 855 30.45 -16.60 52.17
C LEU A 855 31.18 -15.82 53.27
N ALA A 856 32.08 -16.49 54.00
CA ALA A 856 32.89 -15.87 55.05
C ALA A 856 33.79 -14.74 54.52
N LEU A 857 34.38 -14.89 53.33
CA LEU A 857 35.18 -13.85 52.67
C LEU A 857 34.37 -12.56 52.42
N TYR A 858 33.08 -12.70 52.12
CA TYR A 858 32.16 -11.56 51.94
C TYR A 858 31.45 -11.14 53.25
N GLY A 859 31.77 -11.74 54.40
CA GLY A 859 31.13 -11.46 55.68
C GLY A 859 29.67 -11.92 55.77
N LEU A 860 29.27 -12.89 54.94
CA LEU A 860 27.92 -13.43 54.87
C LEU A 860 27.78 -14.70 55.73
N PRO A 861 26.59 -14.95 56.33
CA PRO A 861 26.40 -16.12 57.18
C PRO A 861 26.34 -17.42 56.34
N PRO A 862 26.76 -18.58 56.89
CA PRO A 862 26.78 -19.86 56.16
C PRO A 862 25.42 -20.36 55.64
N ASP A 863 24.33 -19.88 56.23
CA ASP A 863 22.94 -20.20 55.86
C ASP A 863 22.32 -19.20 54.86
N SER A 864 23.13 -18.29 54.29
CA SER A 864 22.69 -17.35 53.26
C SER A 864 22.01 -18.09 52.10
N PRO A 865 20.84 -17.62 51.62
CA PRO A 865 20.22 -18.19 50.43
C PRO A 865 21.16 -18.05 49.22
N LEU A 866 21.18 -19.09 48.40
CA LEU A 866 22.03 -19.17 47.22
C LEU A 866 21.17 -19.34 45.97
N SER A 867 21.68 -18.84 44.85
CA SER A 867 21.12 -19.08 43.53
C SER A 867 22.22 -19.23 42.50
N VAL A 868 21.89 -19.83 41.36
CA VAL A 868 22.81 -19.97 40.26
C VAL A 868 22.23 -19.44 38.95
N LEU A 869 23.11 -18.97 38.09
CA LEU A 869 22.81 -18.51 36.74
C LEU A 869 23.78 -19.16 35.77
N CYS A 870 23.26 -19.95 34.82
CA CYS A 870 24.06 -20.47 33.72
C CYS A 870 24.05 -19.51 32.53
N VAL A 871 25.20 -19.32 31.91
CA VAL A 871 25.39 -18.47 30.74
C VAL A 871 26.17 -19.25 29.69
N GLU A 872 25.63 -19.31 28.48
CA GLU A 872 26.32 -19.89 27.33
C GLU A 872 26.93 -18.78 26.49
N MET A 873 28.24 -18.85 26.26
CA MET A 873 29.01 -17.89 25.47
C MET A 873 29.26 -18.42 24.06
N LEU A 874 29.18 -17.54 23.07
CA LEU A 874 29.61 -17.86 21.70
C LEU A 874 31.14 -18.06 21.65
N PRO A 875 31.64 -18.95 20.77
CA PRO A 875 33.07 -19.19 20.63
C PRO A 875 33.82 -18.01 20.00
N GLN A 876 35.11 -17.93 20.29
CA GLN A 876 36.07 -17.10 19.56
C GLN A 876 36.81 -17.97 18.53
N ILE A 877 36.34 -17.94 17.29
CA ILE A 877 36.98 -18.65 16.19
C ILE A 877 38.03 -17.72 15.57
N THR A 878 39.30 -18.05 15.71
CA THR A 878 40.41 -17.24 15.18
C THR A 878 40.96 -17.79 13.86
N ASN A 879 40.84 -19.09 13.62
CA ASN A 879 41.45 -19.78 12.48
C ASN A 879 40.49 -20.80 11.83
N LEU A 880 40.75 -21.18 10.57
CA LEU A 880 39.94 -22.15 9.82
C LEU A 880 39.84 -23.53 10.50
N TYR A 881 40.89 -23.97 11.20
CA TYR A 881 40.90 -25.25 11.91
C TYR A 881 39.97 -25.30 13.13
N ASP A 882 39.67 -24.14 13.74
CA ASP A 882 38.64 -24.04 14.79
C ASP A 882 37.24 -23.98 14.18
N HIS A 883 37.18 -23.63 12.89
CA HIS A 883 35.95 -23.42 12.18
C HIS A 883 35.42 -24.70 11.52
N VAL A 884 36.25 -25.65 11.08
CA VAL A 884 35.81 -26.88 10.38
C VAL A 884 36.30 -28.13 11.10
N ASN A 885 35.40 -29.00 11.53
CA ASN A 885 35.75 -30.27 12.17
C ASN A 885 36.36 -31.26 11.16
N SER A 886 37.22 -32.15 11.64
CA SER A 886 37.81 -33.25 10.83
C SER A 886 38.52 -32.77 9.56
N LEU A 887 39.06 -31.54 9.58
CA LEU A 887 39.78 -30.94 8.46
C LEU A 887 41.10 -31.70 8.15
N ASP A 888 41.56 -32.61 9.00
CA ASP A 888 42.65 -33.56 8.75
C ASP A 888 42.27 -34.71 7.82
N SER A 889 40.98 -34.97 7.62
CA SER A 889 40.51 -36.02 6.72
C SER A 889 40.61 -35.59 5.25
N GLU A 890 41.15 -36.49 4.41
CA GLU A 890 41.34 -36.23 2.97
C GLU A 890 40.01 -35.97 2.23
N GLU A 891 38.92 -36.55 2.72
CA GLU A 891 37.58 -36.38 2.17
C GLU A 891 37.04 -34.96 2.41
N VAL A 892 37.11 -34.47 3.65
CA VAL A 892 36.66 -33.11 4.00
C VAL A 892 37.51 -32.07 3.27
N GLN A 893 38.83 -32.28 3.18
CA GLN A 893 39.71 -31.36 2.43
C GLN A 893 39.37 -31.30 0.94
N ARG A 894 39.10 -32.46 0.30
CA ARG A 894 38.67 -32.51 -1.11
C ARG A 894 37.35 -31.77 -1.33
N ASN A 895 36.35 -32.05 -0.50
CA ASN A 895 35.03 -31.43 -0.61
C ASN A 895 35.09 -29.92 -0.34
N LEU A 896 35.92 -29.48 0.60
CA LEU A 896 36.09 -28.06 0.91
C LEU A 896 36.75 -27.31 -0.26
N LYS A 897 37.78 -27.90 -0.89
CA LYS A 897 38.42 -27.34 -2.10
C LYS A 897 37.45 -27.22 -3.27
N SER A 898 36.48 -28.13 -3.41
CA SER A 898 35.47 -28.04 -4.47
C SER A 898 34.35 -27.02 -4.20
N THR A 899 34.06 -26.76 -2.92
CA THR A 899 32.96 -25.87 -2.52
C THR A 899 33.40 -24.41 -2.33
N VAL A 900 34.66 -24.18 -1.93
CA VAL A 900 35.20 -22.85 -1.65
C VAL A 900 36.25 -22.47 -2.69
N THR A 901 35.92 -21.54 -3.59
CA THR A 901 36.86 -20.96 -4.55
C THR A 901 37.72 -19.89 -3.87
N SER A 902 38.86 -20.26 -3.30
CA SER A 902 39.88 -19.28 -2.87
C SER A 902 41.26 -19.63 -3.42
N GLU A 903 41.96 -18.63 -3.96
CA GLU A 903 43.31 -18.75 -4.52
C GLU A 903 44.40 -18.99 -3.44
N ASN A 904 44.04 -18.91 -2.15
CA ASN A 904 44.95 -19.00 -1.00
C ASN A 904 44.65 -20.21 -0.10
N PHE A 905 44.29 -21.37 -0.67
CA PHE A 905 44.12 -22.58 0.13
C PHE A 905 45.47 -23.12 0.61
N LEU A 906 45.64 -23.27 1.92
CA LEU A 906 46.87 -23.78 2.54
C LEU A 906 47.21 -25.18 2.01
N SER A 907 48.51 -25.44 1.79
CA SER A 907 48.99 -26.76 1.35
C SER A 907 48.76 -27.84 2.42
N GLU A 908 48.53 -29.09 2.01
CA GLU A 908 48.25 -30.22 2.91
C GLU A 908 49.33 -30.44 3.99
N GLY A 909 50.58 -30.07 3.70
CA GLY A 909 51.69 -30.13 4.65
C GLY A 909 51.53 -29.15 5.83
N ILE A 910 51.13 -27.92 5.55
CA ILE A 910 50.93 -26.86 6.56
C ILE A 910 49.74 -27.23 7.47
N ILE A 911 48.68 -27.78 6.90
CA ILE A 911 47.49 -28.24 7.64
C ILE A 911 47.85 -29.31 8.67
N LYS A 912 48.64 -30.31 8.29
CA LYS A 912 49.07 -31.39 9.20
C LYS A 912 50.00 -30.89 10.30
N GLU A 913 50.90 -29.95 9.98
CA GLU A 913 51.86 -29.39 10.93
C GLU A 913 51.19 -28.49 11.99
N GLU A 914 50.32 -27.56 11.57
CA GLU A 914 49.58 -26.68 12.50
C GLU A 914 48.63 -27.47 13.42
N MET A 915 47.99 -28.52 12.92
CA MET A 915 47.16 -29.40 13.75
C MET A 915 47.96 -30.18 14.79
N ALA A 916 49.15 -30.67 14.45
CA ALA A 916 50.04 -31.35 15.40
C ALA A 916 50.52 -30.41 16.52
N ILE A 917 50.86 -29.16 16.18
CA ILE A 917 51.21 -28.11 17.14
C ILE A 917 50.02 -27.83 18.08
N ARG A 918 48.80 -27.75 17.54
CA ARG A 918 47.58 -27.52 18.33
C ARG A 918 47.19 -28.68 19.22
N LYS A 919 47.32 -29.94 18.77
CA LYS A 919 47.08 -31.12 19.61
C LYS A 919 48.00 -31.10 20.83
N LYS A 920 49.25 -30.64 20.68
CA LYS A 920 50.17 -30.38 21.79
C LYS A 920 49.75 -29.18 22.66
N ALA A 921 49.27 -28.09 22.07
CA ALA A 921 48.79 -26.92 22.82
C ALA A 921 47.52 -27.20 23.66
N MET A 922 46.53 -27.92 23.11
CA MET A 922 45.34 -28.39 23.85
C MET A 922 45.70 -29.37 24.98
N GLN A 923 46.86 -30.02 24.90
CA GLN A 923 47.37 -30.90 25.96
C GLN A 923 48.14 -30.14 27.06
N SER A 924 48.58 -28.91 26.79
CA SER A 924 49.24 -28.03 27.77
C SER A 924 48.21 -27.34 28.67
N VAL A 925 48.45 -27.36 29.98
CA VAL A 925 47.62 -26.66 30.97
C VAL A 925 47.99 -25.18 30.92
N ASN A 926 47.36 -24.41 30.05
CA ASN A 926 47.40 -22.96 30.15
C ASN A 926 46.34 -22.52 31.17
N LEU A 927 46.80 -22.04 32.32
CA LEU A 927 46.02 -21.23 33.27
C LEU A 927 45.75 -19.87 32.60
N SER A 928 44.86 -19.84 31.61
CA SER A 928 44.40 -18.58 31.04
C SER A 928 43.54 -17.86 32.08
N GLU A 929 43.99 -16.69 32.55
CA GLU A 929 43.29 -15.76 33.44
C GLU A 929 42.00 -15.17 32.84
N SER A 930 41.70 -15.43 31.56
CA SER A 930 40.58 -14.80 30.87
C SER A 930 39.24 -15.44 31.22
N LYS A 931 38.58 -14.91 32.24
CA LYS A 931 37.19 -15.28 32.59
C LYS A 931 36.19 -14.32 31.93
N PRO A 932 35.31 -14.80 31.02
CA PRO A 932 34.48 -13.93 30.19
C PRO A 932 33.36 -13.20 30.95
N LEU A 933 32.96 -13.71 32.12
CA LEU A 933 31.86 -13.15 32.93
C LEU A 933 32.32 -12.40 34.17
N SER A 934 33.64 -12.32 34.39
CA SER A 934 34.24 -11.54 35.47
C SER A 934 35.20 -10.51 34.87
N ASN A 935 36.49 -10.82 34.76
CA ASN A 935 37.52 -9.83 34.39
C ASN A 935 37.43 -9.33 32.93
N ASN A 936 36.66 -10.00 32.07
CA ASN A 936 36.45 -9.60 30.67
C ASN A 936 34.97 -9.46 30.28
N LEU A 937 34.10 -9.11 31.23
CA LEU A 937 32.69 -8.88 30.94
C LEU A 937 32.52 -7.82 29.82
N GLY A 938 31.74 -8.16 28.79
CA GLY A 938 31.52 -7.30 27.62
C GLY A 938 32.46 -7.53 26.44
N HIS A 939 33.55 -8.29 26.62
CA HIS A 939 34.45 -8.67 25.50
C HIS A 939 34.00 -9.93 24.75
N TYR A 940 33.03 -10.65 25.29
CA TYR A 940 32.50 -11.90 24.74
C TYR A 940 31.00 -11.79 24.51
N ARG A 941 30.50 -12.47 23.46
CA ARG A 941 29.07 -12.46 23.13
C ARG A 941 28.35 -13.59 23.88
N ILE A 942 27.27 -13.23 24.56
CA ILE A 942 26.37 -14.19 25.20
C ILE A 942 25.44 -14.77 24.14
N LEU A 943 25.36 -16.09 24.06
CA LEU A 943 24.37 -16.79 23.22
C LEU A 943 23.01 -16.81 23.92
N ARG A 944 22.98 -17.24 25.18
CA ARG A 944 21.77 -17.34 26.00
C ARG A 944 22.09 -17.47 27.48
N THR A 945 21.10 -17.17 28.32
CA THR A 945 21.17 -17.27 29.79
C THR A 945 20.04 -18.12 30.31
N SER A 946 20.27 -18.84 31.41
CA SER A 946 19.19 -19.49 32.14
C SER A 946 18.38 -18.47 32.96
N PRO A 947 17.17 -18.82 33.43
CA PRO A 947 16.62 -18.12 34.58
C PRO A 947 17.54 -18.28 35.79
N LEU A 948 17.50 -17.30 36.70
CA LEU A 948 18.09 -17.43 38.03
C LEU A 948 17.36 -18.57 38.75
N THR A 949 18.12 -19.56 39.22
CA THR A 949 17.58 -20.77 39.83
C THR A 949 18.03 -20.87 41.28
N GLU A 950 17.07 -20.98 42.20
CA GLU A 950 17.34 -21.10 43.63
C GLU A 950 18.05 -22.43 43.93
N VAL A 951 19.07 -22.38 44.78
CA VAL A 951 19.79 -23.57 45.24
C VAL A 951 19.00 -24.22 46.38
N PRO A 952 18.76 -25.54 46.35
CA PRO A 952 18.07 -26.24 47.44
C PRO A 952 18.75 -26.05 48.81
N PHE A 953 17.94 -25.85 49.85
CA PHE A 953 18.41 -25.75 51.23
C PHE A 953 18.79 -27.13 51.79
N VAL A 954 19.88 -27.19 52.56
CA VAL A 954 20.34 -28.41 53.28
C VAL A 954 20.51 -28.07 54.76
N CYS A 955 19.92 -28.88 55.65
CA CYS A 955 19.79 -28.57 57.08
C CYS A 955 21.11 -28.47 57.85
N CYS A 956 22.22 -29.07 57.39
CA CYS A 956 23.51 -28.93 58.05
C CYS A 956 24.67 -29.20 57.09
N THR A 957 25.49 -28.17 56.82
CA THR A 957 26.72 -28.28 56.00
C THR A 957 27.98 -28.49 56.85
N GLU A 958 27.86 -28.43 58.18
CA GLU A 958 28.96 -28.55 59.15
C GLU A 958 28.74 -29.63 60.23
N CYS A 959 27.70 -30.47 60.09
CA CYS A 959 27.45 -31.54 61.04
C CYS A 959 28.52 -32.62 60.88
N LYS A 960 29.57 -32.57 61.71
CA LYS A 960 30.44 -33.72 61.93
C LYS A 960 29.56 -34.90 62.34
N GLN A 961 29.55 -35.95 61.54
CA GLN A 961 29.09 -37.26 61.99
C GLN A 961 29.98 -37.66 63.17
N GLN A 962 29.46 -37.56 64.39
CA GLN A 962 29.93 -38.39 65.49
C GLN A 962 29.42 -39.80 65.20
N ASN A 963 30.27 -40.60 64.53
CA ASN A 963 30.42 -42.04 64.77
C ASN A 963 31.63 -42.57 64.00
#